data_AF-A0A7I8W8Z6-F1
#
_entry.id   AF-A0A7I8W8Z6-F1
#
_cell.length_a   1.000
_cell.length_b   1.000
_cell.length_c   1.000
_cell.angle_alpha   90.00
_cell.angle_beta   90.00
_cell.angle_gamma   90.00
#
_symmetry.space_group_name_H-M   'P 1'
#
loop_
_entity.id
_entity.type
_entity.pdbx_description
1 polymer ?
#
loop_
_entity_poly.entity_id
_entity_poly.type
_entity_poly.pdbx_seq_one_letter_code
_entity_poly.pdbx_strand_id
1 'polypeptide(L)'
;MMFGIIAYVVIFLLLQQVLANRPNIVLIVTDDQDAELGSMKTMHRTRQIMKEGSEFSHAYVSTPMCCPSRSSFLTGMYVHNHNVYTNNDNCTGTEWRQIHEKKTFATYLQDVANYRTSYIGKYLNKYLGNYTPPGWDNWMGLYKNSKFYNYKVRRNGSLVHYGSEESDYFTDVIKRETISFIKDSVRNSNKQPFLAVAAVPAPHGPEDAAERHRHMFANNTDHHTAAWNYAPNPDKQWILQYVGKMKPIQKSFTNTLQRKRLQTLQSVDELVKEIYDTLVQLNILDETYIIYTSDHGYHLGQFGLLKGKAMPYEFDIRVPFYIRGPGVPTNSIFEDIIVNEDIAPTLLDIGGVETPSGMDGRSILHLFAKAKAKANYIKKDGRNAVKRKNGWRHTILIERGKLTDKNRGLRDKLEAKKNLYLSKKERKKVVCKRLEYNGPCTTNRGFRCVKDQFGELTVERCPNFSEISNCLLRKCKKHKLINKRLLRIIRTNVRDFKRIVNETNSQAFKENQEKFQKKLMAMAKTCNCNRKRRKTRSIRPKRRIECDEKGMKCFEHDREHWKTEPLWKIRTRRSSRIRQHRKRKRKLPRRQHPSCTVTGVECHYMDNKHWTTAPFWNLDPICFCSNANNNTYWCLRTVNDTHNFLFCEFITGFYSYYDFQKDPHQLVNAIRNLTPSRLQQLIESLESLKACRGVECWRRERRRKKISMKRVLNGRRLTNYHRLDSILPSRRRSSRLT
;
A
#
# COMPACT_ATOMS: atom_id res chain seq x y z
N MET A 1 -50.47 -5.22 -28.97
CA MET A 1 -49.80 -3.91 -28.83
C MET A 1 -50.05 -3.26 -27.47
N MET A 2 -51.30 -3.15 -27.00
CA MET A 2 -51.65 -2.50 -25.73
C MET A 2 -50.93 -3.07 -24.48
N PHE A 3 -50.84 -4.40 -24.36
CA PHE A 3 -50.11 -5.05 -23.26
C PHE A 3 -48.61 -4.73 -23.23
N GLY A 4 -47.97 -4.56 -24.39
CA GLY A 4 -46.56 -4.19 -24.48
C GLY A 4 -46.31 -2.75 -24.04
N ILE A 5 -47.25 -1.84 -24.33
CA ILE A 5 -47.18 -0.43 -23.94
C ILE A 5 -47.41 -0.30 -22.43
N ILE A 6 -48.39 -1.01 -21.87
CA ILE A 6 -48.65 -1.02 -20.41
C ILE A 6 -47.45 -1.59 -19.65
N ALA A 7 -46.88 -2.71 -20.12
CA ALA A 7 -45.67 -3.29 -19.52
C ALA A 7 -44.49 -2.32 -19.59
N TYR A 8 -44.29 -1.63 -20.72
CA TYR A 8 -43.22 -0.64 -20.87
C TYR A 8 -43.42 0.57 -19.97
N VAL A 9 -44.65 1.09 -19.84
CA VAL A 9 -44.97 2.21 -18.95
C VAL A 9 -44.80 1.81 -17.49
N VAL A 10 -45.21 0.61 -17.08
CA VAL A 10 -45.00 0.10 -15.72
C VAL A 10 -43.51 -0.10 -15.43
N ILE A 11 -42.75 -0.68 -16.37
CA ILE A 11 -41.29 -0.82 -16.23
C ILE A 11 -40.61 0.55 -16.17
N PHE A 12 -41.04 1.50 -16.98
CA PHE A 12 -40.52 2.87 -16.98
C PHE A 12 -40.83 3.61 -15.67
N LEU A 13 -42.05 3.49 -15.14
CA LEU A 13 -42.46 4.09 -13.87
C LEU A 13 -41.75 3.42 -12.67
N LEU A 14 -41.57 2.10 -12.70
CA LEU A 14 -40.78 1.38 -11.69
C LEU A 14 -39.30 1.75 -11.77
N LEU A 15 -38.74 1.91 -12.97
CA LEU A 15 -37.38 2.43 -13.18
C LEU A 15 -37.27 3.87 -12.67
N GLN A 16 -38.27 4.72 -12.90
CA GLN A 16 -38.29 6.07 -12.34
C GLN A 16 -38.39 6.07 -10.81
N GLN A 17 -39.18 5.19 -10.19
CA GLN A 17 -39.23 5.04 -8.72
C GLN A 17 -37.91 4.53 -8.13
N VAL A 18 -37.26 3.56 -8.80
CA VAL A 18 -35.95 3.04 -8.38
C VAL A 18 -34.84 4.09 -8.56
N LEU A 19 -34.92 4.92 -9.61
CA LEU A 19 -34.04 6.08 -9.80
C LEU A 19 -34.34 7.24 -8.83
N ALA A 20 -35.58 7.33 -8.32
CA ALA A 20 -36.03 8.39 -7.42
C ALA A 20 -35.60 8.21 -5.94
N ASN A 21 -35.32 6.99 -5.47
CA ASN A 21 -34.97 6.75 -4.06
C ASN A 21 -33.54 6.23 -3.89
N ARG A 22 -32.55 7.00 -4.33
CA ARG A 22 -31.15 6.77 -3.94
C ARG A 22 -31.00 7.12 -2.45
N PRO A 23 -30.39 6.26 -1.63
CA PRO A 23 -30.25 6.48 -0.21
C PRO A 23 -29.20 7.55 0.11
N ASN A 24 -29.38 8.23 1.24
CA ASN A 24 -28.39 9.15 1.77
C ASN A 24 -27.22 8.37 2.38
N ILE A 25 -26.06 9.03 2.48
CA ILE A 25 -24.83 8.42 2.99
C ILE A 25 -24.20 9.35 4.02
N VAL A 26 -23.95 8.82 5.21
CA VAL A 26 -23.11 9.43 6.24
C VAL A 26 -21.91 8.53 6.48
N LEU A 27 -20.71 9.05 6.22
CA LEU A 27 -19.45 8.37 6.49
C LEU A 27 -18.71 9.12 7.62
N ILE A 28 -18.50 8.43 8.74
CA ILE A 28 -17.77 8.94 9.90
C ILE A 28 -16.41 8.23 9.95
N VAL A 29 -15.32 9.00 9.90
CA VAL A 29 -13.95 8.48 9.87
C VAL A 29 -13.11 9.12 10.96
N THR A 30 -12.61 8.34 11.90
CA THR A 30 -11.64 8.75 12.93
C THR A 30 -10.20 8.70 12.43
N ASP A 31 -9.28 9.23 13.24
CA ASP A 31 -7.85 9.34 12.93
C ASP A 31 -7.05 8.71 14.06
N ASP A 32 -6.31 7.63 13.78
CA ASP A 32 -5.54 6.84 14.77
C ASP A 32 -6.42 6.06 15.79
N GLN A 33 -7.66 5.69 15.49
CA GLN A 33 -8.49 4.88 16.41
C GLN A 33 -8.20 3.38 16.26
N ASP A 34 -7.84 2.73 17.36
CA ASP A 34 -7.58 1.29 17.43
C ASP A 34 -8.87 0.45 17.53
N ALA A 35 -8.79 -0.80 17.07
CA ALA A 35 -9.76 -1.84 17.42
C ALA A 35 -9.34 -2.65 18.67
N GLU A 36 -8.04 -2.71 18.95
CA GLU A 36 -7.46 -3.69 19.90
C GLU A 36 -7.18 -3.15 21.31
N LEU A 37 -7.11 -1.82 21.50
CA LEU A 37 -6.66 -1.20 22.75
C LEU A 37 -7.81 -0.64 23.60
N GLY A 38 -9.05 -1.03 23.28
CA GLY A 38 -10.25 -0.68 24.05
C GLY A 38 -10.97 0.60 23.61
N SER A 39 -10.56 1.25 22.52
CA SER A 39 -11.20 2.49 22.03
C SER A 39 -12.72 2.37 21.88
N MET A 40 -13.22 1.30 21.26
CA MET A 40 -14.66 1.11 21.10
C MET A 40 -15.39 0.79 22.41
N LYS A 41 -14.70 0.25 23.44
CA LYS A 41 -15.34 -0.07 24.73
C LYS A 41 -15.89 1.19 25.42
N THR A 42 -15.27 2.35 25.20
CA THR A 42 -15.68 3.63 25.80
C THR A 42 -16.69 4.42 24.96
N MET A 43 -17.02 3.95 23.75
CA MET A 43 -17.95 4.63 22.84
C MET A 43 -19.32 3.97 22.88
N HIS A 44 -19.97 4.07 24.04
CA HIS A 44 -21.20 3.32 24.32
C HIS A 44 -22.35 3.72 23.39
N ARG A 45 -22.53 5.02 23.11
CA ARG A 45 -23.63 5.52 22.27
C ARG A 45 -23.45 5.05 20.83
N THR A 46 -22.23 5.21 20.30
CA THR A 46 -21.83 4.75 18.97
C THR A 46 -22.08 3.26 18.83
N ARG A 47 -21.59 2.45 19.78
CA ARG A 47 -21.81 0.99 19.72
C ARG A 47 -23.29 0.63 19.77
N GLN A 48 -24.09 1.29 20.59
CA GLN A 48 -25.53 1.02 20.68
C GLN A 48 -26.24 1.35 19.36
N ILE A 49 -26.01 2.54 18.81
CA ILE A 49 -26.59 2.98 17.53
C ILE A 49 -26.17 2.05 16.39
N MET A 50 -24.88 1.73 16.33
CA MET A 50 -24.33 0.94 15.23
C MET A 50 -24.69 -0.55 15.31
N LYS A 51 -25.06 -1.07 16.50
CA LYS A 51 -25.60 -2.43 16.67
C LYS A 51 -26.97 -2.63 16.01
N GLU A 52 -27.70 -1.55 15.71
CA GLU A 52 -28.89 -1.63 14.85
C GLU A 52 -28.53 -1.86 13.37
N GLY A 53 -27.26 -2.05 13.05
CA GLY A 53 -26.79 -2.57 11.78
C GLY A 53 -25.85 -3.76 11.97
N SER A 54 -24.78 -3.78 11.18
CA SER A 54 -23.79 -4.83 11.13
C SER A 54 -22.39 -4.32 11.51
N GLU A 55 -21.63 -5.16 12.20
CA GLU A 55 -20.21 -4.99 12.50
C GLU A 55 -19.38 -5.93 11.62
N PHE A 56 -18.22 -5.47 11.15
CA PHE A 56 -17.21 -6.35 10.54
C PHE A 56 -16.08 -6.58 11.53
N SER A 57 -15.97 -7.81 12.04
CA SER A 57 -14.91 -8.15 13.00
C SER A 57 -13.54 -8.14 12.34
N HIS A 58 -13.45 -8.41 11.04
CA HIS A 58 -12.19 -8.49 10.29
C HIS A 58 -12.02 -7.32 9.30
N ALA A 59 -12.10 -6.10 9.83
CA ALA A 59 -11.87 -4.88 9.06
C ALA A 59 -10.43 -4.37 9.17
N TYR A 60 -9.76 -4.22 8.03
CA TYR A 60 -8.35 -3.89 7.96
C TYR A 60 -8.07 -2.64 7.12
N VAL A 61 -6.92 -2.04 7.35
CA VAL A 61 -6.32 -1.06 6.46
C VAL A 61 -5.10 -1.66 5.78
N SER A 62 -4.98 -1.45 4.48
CA SER A 62 -3.84 -1.98 3.72
C SER A 62 -2.51 -1.34 4.09
N THR A 63 -2.51 -0.07 4.49
CA THR A 63 -1.33 0.66 4.91
C THR A 63 -1.64 1.49 6.15
N PRO A 64 -1.09 1.16 7.33
CA PRO A 64 -1.42 1.81 8.61
C PRO A 64 -0.70 3.16 8.77
N MET A 65 -1.03 4.10 7.89
CA MET A 65 -0.53 5.48 7.84
C MET A 65 -1.62 6.41 7.28
N CYS A 66 -1.85 7.57 7.90
CA CYS A 66 -2.95 8.47 7.56
C CYS A 66 -3.10 8.77 6.07
N CYS A 67 -2.08 9.34 5.43
CA CYS A 67 -2.24 9.80 4.05
C CYS A 67 -2.38 8.66 3.04
N PRO A 68 -1.53 7.62 3.07
CA PRO A 68 -1.73 6.43 2.24
C PRO A 68 -3.12 5.81 2.42
N SER A 69 -3.55 5.56 3.67
CA SER A 69 -4.85 4.96 3.95
C SER A 69 -6.03 5.82 3.50
N ARG A 70 -5.96 7.14 3.74
CA ARG A 70 -7.00 8.08 3.30
C ARG A 70 -7.07 8.13 1.77
N SER A 71 -5.93 8.11 1.10
CA SER A 71 -5.88 7.97 -0.36
C SER A 71 -6.53 6.65 -0.82
N SER A 72 -6.29 5.54 -0.13
CA SER A 72 -6.89 4.24 -0.45
C SER A 72 -8.41 4.24 -0.32
N PHE A 73 -9.00 4.74 0.77
CA PHE A 73 -10.46 4.75 0.88
C PHE A 73 -11.13 5.78 -0.03
N LEU A 74 -10.45 6.88 -0.39
CA LEU A 74 -10.97 7.87 -1.35
C LEU A 74 -11.05 7.30 -2.77
N THR A 75 -10.05 6.50 -3.16
CA THR A 75 -9.88 6.02 -4.55
C THR A 75 -10.28 4.57 -4.75
N GLY A 76 -10.43 3.80 -3.67
CA GLY A 76 -10.60 2.34 -3.71
C GLY A 76 -9.35 1.60 -4.21
N MET A 77 -8.16 2.18 -4.09
CA MET A 77 -6.91 1.63 -4.60
C MET A 77 -5.89 1.35 -3.49
N TYR A 78 -5.08 0.30 -3.67
CA TYR A 78 -3.91 0.04 -2.85
C TYR A 78 -2.80 1.08 -3.07
N VAL A 79 -1.88 1.19 -2.12
CA VAL A 79 -0.79 2.16 -2.16
C VAL A 79 0.14 1.99 -3.35
N HIS A 80 0.45 0.75 -3.73
CA HIS A 80 1.23 0.47 -4.93
C HIS A 80 0.51 0.87 -6.23
N ASN A 81 -0.78 1.19 -6.19
CA ASN A 81 -1.58 1.68 -7.32
C ASN A 81 -1.66 3.21 -7.39
N HIS A 82 -2.00 3.85 -6.28
CA HIS A 82 -2.14 5.31 -6.24
C HIS A 82 -0.84 6.06 -5.88
N ASN A 83 0.23 5.34 -5.57
CA ASN A 83 1.59 5.86 -5.35
C ASN A 83 1.76 6.90 -4.21
N VAL A 84 0.86 6.93 -3.23
CA VAL A 84 0.98 7.76 -2.02
C VAL A 84 1.52 6.89 -0.89
N TYR A 85 2.84 6.86 -0.72
CA TYR A 85 3.52 5.90 0.17
C TYR A 85 3.76 6.41 1.59
N THR A 86 3.76 7.74 1.80
CA THR A 86 4.13 8.33 3.10
C THR A 86 3.29 9.56 3.41
N ASN A 87 3.31 9.98 4.68
CA ASN A 87 2.69 11.24 5.14
C ASN A 87 3.45 12.50 4.68
N ASN A 88 4.66 12.35 4.13
CA ASN A 88 5.57 13.45 3.79
C ASN A 88 5.79 13.59 2.27
N ASP A 89 5.58 12.52 1.50
CA ASP A 89 5.81 12.48 0.06
C ASP A 89 4.49 12.26 -0.68
N ASN A 90 4.19 13.16 -1.62
CA ASN A 90 3.03 13.06 -2.54
C ASN A 90 1.64 13.11 -1.90
N CYS A 91 1.54 13.24 -0.58
CA CYS A 91 0.30 13.54 0.12
C CYS A 91 -0.22 14.92 -0.31
N THR A 92 -1.19 14.99 -1.25
CA THR A 92 -1.60 16.20 -2.01
C THR A 92 -0.60 16.71 -3.07
N GLY A 93 0.32 15.87 -3.53
CA GLY A 93 1.27 16.23 -4.58
C GLY A 93 0.59 16.57 -5.92
N THR A 94 1.34 17.15 -6.86
CA THR A 94 0.78 17.53 -8.17
C THR A 94 0.22 16.32 -8.93
N GLU A 95 0.93 15.19 -8.88
CA GLU A 95 0.48 13.93 -9.50
C GLU A 95 -0.85 13.45 -8.89
N TRP A 96 -0.94 13.39 -7.56
CA TRP A 96 -2.17 13.04 -6.84
C TRP A 96 -3.36 13.89 -7.30
N ARG A 97 -3.18 15.22 -7.30
CA ARG A 97 -4.22 16.19 -7.67
C ARG A 97 -4.67 16.07 -9.13
N GLN A 98 -3.75 15.72 -10.02
CA GLN A 98 -4.04 15.60 -11.45
C GLN A 98 -4.67 14.26 -11.82
N ILE A 99 -4.28 13.17 -11.15
CA ILE A 99 -4.63 11.80 -11.55
C ILE A 99 -5.72 11.21 -10.67
N HIS A 100 -5.51 11.24 -9.34
CA HIS A 100 -6.31 10.45 -8.39
C HIS A 100 -7.42 11.26 -7.73
N GLU A 101 -7.17 12.52 -7.39
CA GLU A 101 -8.13 13.36 -6.67
C GLU A 101 -9.41 13.64 -7.47
N LYS A 102 -9.31 13.62 -8.81
CA LYS A 102 -10.44 13.75 -9.74
C LYS A 102 -11.23 12.45 -9.92
N LYS A 103 -10.79 11.35 -9.31
CA LYS A 103 -11.34 10.00 -9.48
C LYS A 103 -11.58 9.37 -8.11
N THR A 104 -12.22 10.11 -7.23
CA THR A 104 -12.60 9.65 -5.89
C THR A 104 -14.07 9.25 -5.87
N PHE A 105 -14.51 8.52 -4.83
CA PHE A 105 -15.93 8.19 -4.70
C PHE A 105 -16.83 9.43 -4.73
N ALA A 106 -16.34 10.57 -4.23
CA ALA A 106 -17.08 11.81 -4.15
C ALA A 106 -17.34 12.42 -5.53
N THR A 107 -16.31 12.50 -6.38
CA THR A 107 -16.45 12.97 -7.77
C THR A 107 -17.40 12.06 -8.55
N TYR A 108 -17.31 10.74 -8.38
CA TYR A 108 -18.21 9.81 -9.06
C TYR A 108 -19.67 9.95 -8.59
N LEU A 109 -19.91 10.07 -7.28
CA LEU A 109 -21.27 10.25 -6.75
C LEU A 109 -21.88 11.58 -7.17
N GLN A 110 -21.08 12.66 -7.20
CA GLN A 110 -21.52 13.97 -7.66
C GLN A 110 -21.82 13.94 -9.17
N ASP A 111 -20.85 13.54 -9.99
CA ASP A 111 -20.92 13.65 -11.46
C ASP A 111 -21.91 12.66 -12.08
N VAL A 112 -22.01 11.43 -11.55
CA VAL A 112 -22.82 10.34 -12.15
C VAL A 112 -24.16 10.18 -11.45
N ALA A 113 -24.19 10.34 -10.12
CA ALA A 113 -25.38 10.09 -9.31
C ALA A 113 -26.06 11.35 -8.74
N ASN A 114 -25.57 12.54 -9.11
CA ASN A 114 -26.16 13.83 -8.70
C ASN A 114 -26.31 13.97 -7.17
N TYR A 115 -25.36 13.41 -6.42
CA TYR A 115 -25.32 13.58 -4.97
C TYR A 115 -24.90 14.99 -4.60
N ARG A 116 -25.55 15.56 -3.60
CA ARG A 116 -24.99 16.70 -2.86
C ARG A 116 -23.94 16.18 -1.90
N THR A 117 -22.74 16.74 -1.96
CA THR A 117 -21.56 16.16 -1.30
C THR A 117 -20.94 17.11 -0.29
N SER A 118 -20.57 16.58 0.88
CA SER A 118 -19.86 17.34 1.90
C SER A 118 -18.71 16.58 2.52
N TYR A 119 -17.60 17.29 2.75
CA TYR A 119 -16.45 16.79 3.50
C TYR A 119 -16.05 17.79 4.58
N ILE A 120 -16.05 17.34 5.83
CA ILE A 120 -15.86 18.20 7.00
C ILE A 120 -14.85 17.52 7.92
N GLY A 121 -13.68 18.14 8.11
CA GLY A 121 -12.64 17.67 9.03
C GLY A 121 -11.27 17.46 8.37
N LYS A 122 -10.55 16.41 8.80
CA LYS A 122 -9.21 16.07 8.29
C LYS A 122 -9.31 15.37 6.94
N TYR A 123 -8.87 16.03 5.88
CA TYR A 123 -8.68 15.41 4.57
C TYR A 123 -7.36 14.61 4.53
N LEU A 124 -6.41 14.96 3.66
CA LEU A 124 -5.09 14.34 3.61
C LEU A 124 -4.10 15.05 4.55
N ASN A 125 -3.06 14.33 4.98
CA ASN A 125 -2.05 14.86 5.89
C ASN A 125 -1.38 16.13 5.32
N LYS A 126 -1.30 17.19 6.13
CA LYS A 126 -0.69 18.48 5.74
C LYS A 126 -1.37 19.17 4.53
N TYR A 127 -2.67 18.96 4.34
CA TYR A 127 -3.44 19.72 3.34
C TYR A 127 -3.21 21.23 3.49
N LEU A 128 -2.83 21.87 2.38
CA LEU A 128 -2.34 23.24 2.36
C LEU A 128 -3.46 24.29 2.30
N GLY A 129 -4.73 23.89 2.11
CA GLY A 129 -5.85 24.83 2.08
C GLY A 129 -5.81 25.84 0.93
N ASN A 130 -5.06 25.58 -0.15
CA ASN A 130 -4.90 26.49 -1.28
C ASN A 130 -5.93 26.27 -2.41
N TYR A 131 -6.70 25.18 -2.35
CA TYR A 131 -7.80 24.88 -3.28
C TYR A 131 -8.79 23.93 -2.59
N THR A 132 -10.04 23.90 -3.03
CA THR A 132 -11.02 22.88 -2.61
C THR A 132 -10.90 21.68 -3.56
N PRO A 133 -10.70 20.43 -3.05
CA PRO A 133 -10.73 19.26 -3.90
C PRO A 133 -12.05 19.13 -4.67
N PRO A 134 -12.05 18.59 -5.90
CA PRO A 134 -13.28 18.32 -6.65
C PRO A 134 -14.15 17.26 -5.95
N GLY A 135 -15.43 17.21 -6.29
CA GLY A 135 -16.37 16.24 -5.72
C GLY A 135 -17.06 16.68 -4.44
N TRP A 136 -16.99 17.97 -4.08
CA TRP A 136 -17.51 18.49 -2.81
C TRP A 136 -18.24 19.83 -2.99
N ASP A 137 -19.56 19.83 -2.76
CA ASP A 137 -20.39 21.04 -2.72
C ASP A 137 -20.17 21.85 -1.44
N ASN A 138 -19.97 21.16 -0.31
CA ASN A 138 -19.67 21.77 0.98
C ASN A 138 -18.36 21.21 1.56
N TRP A 139 -17.36 22.08 1.66
CA TRP A 139 -16.01 21.72 2.07
C TRP A 139 -15.55 22.48 3.32
N MET A 140 -15.12 21.74 4.35
CA MET A 140 -14.37 22.27 5.48
C MET A 140 -13.15 21.38 5.77
N GLY A 141 -12.02 21.66 5.10
CA GLY A 141 -10.79 20.90 5.27
C GLY A 141 -9.83 21.51 6.30
N LEU A 142 -9.36 20.70 7.27
CA LEU A 142 -8.37 21.13 8.26
C LEU A 142 -7.05 21.54 7.62
N TYR A 143 -6.59 22.76 7.94
CA TYR A 143 -5.30 23.27 7.46
C TYR A 143 -4.13 22.64 8.23
N LYS A 144 -3.19 22.03 7.50
CA LYS A 144 -1.99 21.36 8.03
C LYS A 144 -2.27 20.12 8.91
N ASN A 145 -1.77 20.09 10.13
CA ASN A 145 -1.79 18.91 11.01
C ASN A 145 -3.02 18.96 11.92
N SER A 146 -3.44 17.78 12.39
CA SER A 146 -4.48 17.60 13.42
C SER A 146 -4.23 18.48 14.64
N LYS A 147 -5.27 19.18 15.06
CA LYS A 147 -5.36 20.02 16.27
C LYS A 147 -6.83 20.07 16.70
N PHE A 148 -7.05 20.27 17.99
CA PHE A 148 -8.40 20.37 18.56
C PHE A 148 -8.83 21.80 18.90
N TYR A 149 -7.86 22.67 19.19
CA TYR A 149 -8.03 24.11 19.42
C TYR A 149 -6.98 24.89 18.63
N ASN A 150 -7.17 26.20 18.46
CA ASN A 150 -6.24 27.12 17.80
C ASN A 150 -5.80 26.59 16.42
N TYR A 151 -6.81 26.27 15.61
CA TYR A 151 -6.66 25.67 14.29
C TYR A 151 -7.25 26.56 13.21
N LYS A 152 -6.95 26.20 11.96
CA LYS A 152 -7.51 26.87 10.78
C LYS A 152 -8.15 25.83 9.88
N VAL A 153 -9.24 26.20 9.22
CA VAL A 153 -9.90 25.37 8.21
C VAL A 153 -10.07 26.15 6.92
N ARG A 154 -10.03 25.45 5.79
CA ARG A 154 -10.47 25.99 4.51
C ARG A 154 -11.95 25.65 4.36
N ARG A 155 -12.82 26.63 4.55
CA ARG A 155 -14.28 26.52 4.45
C ARG A 155 -14.77 27.17 3.16
N ASN A 156 -15.25 26.37 2.20
CA ASN A 156 -15.79 26.83 0.91
C ASN A 156 -14.97 27.95 0.23
N GLY A 157 -13.64 27.81 0.22
CA GLY A 157 -12.72 28.80 -0.38
C GLY A 157 -12.16 29.85 0.59
N SER A 158 -12.71 30.00 1.80
CA SER A 158 -12.25 30.96 2.80
C SER A 158 -11.41 30.28 3.89
N LEU A 159 -10.35 30.94 4.35
CA LEU A 159 -9.54 30.45 5.47
C LEU A 159 -10.12 31.01 6.78
N VAL A 160 -10.65 30.15 7.63
CA VAL A 160 -11.27 30.51 8.92
C VAL A 160 -10.40 30.04 10.08
N HIS A 161 -10.29 30.84 11.13
CA HIS A 161 -9.58 30.51 12.36
C HIS A 161 -10.56 30.26 13.51
N TYR A 162 -10.29 29.24 14.30
CA TYR A 162 -11.02 28.90 15.53
C TYR A 162 -10.04 28.97 16.70
N GLY A 163 -10.47 29.55 17.82
CA GLY A 163 -9.66 29.84 19.00
C GLY A 163 -9.57 28.66 19.97
N SER A 164 -9.59 28.98 21.27
CA SER A 164 -9.45 28.03 22.38
C SER A 164 -10.71 27.90 23.25
N GLU A 165 -11.82 28.52 22.84
CA GLU A 165 -13.10 28.37 23.54
C GLU A 165 -13.64 26.95 23.37
N GLU A 166 -14.43 26.47 24.34
CA GLU A 166 -15.03 25.12 24.25
C GLU A 166 -15.95 24.99 23.02
N SER A 167 -16.63 26.07 22.62
CA SER A 167 -17.46 26.13 21.40
C SER A 167 -16.66 26.05 20.09
N ASP A 168 -15.35 26.27 20.17
CA ASP A 168 -14.37 26.15 19.10
C ASP A 168 -13.70 24.77 19.06
N TYR A 169 -14.07 23.84 19.96
CA TYR A 169 -13.50 22.49 19.95
C TYR A 169 -13.77 21.78 18.62
N PHE A 170 -12.72 21.31 17.95
CA PHE A 170 -12.84 20.97 16.53
C PHE A 170 -13.85 19.86 16.24
N THR A 171 -13.94 18.83 17.09
CA THR A 171 -14.93 17.75 16.92
C THR A 171 -16.37 18.30 17.00
N ASP A 172 -16.63 19.28 17.87
CA ASP A 172 -17.93 19.92 17.99
C ASP A 172 -18.26 20.83 16.80
N VAL A 173 -17.24 21.50 16.23
CA VAL A 173 -17.39 22.23 14.98
C VAL A 173 -17.71 21.27 13.83
N ILE A 174 -17.02 20.13 13.72
CA ILE A 174 -17.33 19.10 12.70
C ILE A 174 -18.78 18.62 12.86
N LYS A 175 -19.18 18.25 14.08
CA LYS A 175 -20.56 17.83 14.40
C LYS A 175 -21.60 18.85 13.92
N ARG A 176 -21.44 20.11 14.32
CA ARG A 176 -22.38 21.21 13.98
C ARG A 176 -22.47 21.45 12.48
N GLU A 177 -21.33 21.48 11.79
CA GLU A 177 -21.27 21.72 10.35
C GLU A 177 -21.86 20.53 9.55
N THR A 178 -21.62 19.29 10.00
CA THR A 178 -22.22 18.09 9.38
C THR A 178 -23.74 18.09 9.55
N ILE A 179 -24.24 18.39 10.75
CA ILE A 179 -25.69 18.47 11.02
C ILE A 179 -26.33 19.60 10.20
N SER A 180 -25.67 20.77 10.10
CA SER A 180 -26.15 21.88 9.27
C SER A 180 -26.30 21.43 7.82
N PHE A 181 -25.28 20.80 7.24
CA PHE A 181 -25.33 20.29 5.88
C PHE A 181 -26.45 19.27 5.65
N ILE A 182 -26.68 18.35 6.60
CA ILE A 182 -27.77 17.37 6.52
C ILE A 182 -29.14 18.10 6.49
N LYS A 183 -29.37 19.02 7.44
CA LYS A 183 -30.61 19.80 7.51
C LYS A 183 -30.85 20.63 6.24
N ASP A 184 -29.81 21.25 5.72
CA ASP A 184 -29.87 22.04 4.48
C ASP A 184 -30.13 21.15 3.25
N SER A 185 -29.60 19.93 3.24
CA SER A 185 -29.84 18.96 2.16
C SER A 185 -31.28 18.48 2.14
N VAL A 186 -31.89 18.24 3.31
CA VAL A 186 -33.32 17.85 3.41
C VAL A 186 -34.26 18.98 3.01
N ARG A 187 -33.91 20.25 3.31
CA ARG A 187 -34.70 21.42 2.92
C ARG A 187 -34.58 21.76 1.42
N ASN A 188 -33.64 21.16 0.72
CA ASN A 188 -33.40 21.45 -0.69
C ASN A 188 -34.59 20.96 -1.55
N SER A 189 -35.18 21.87 -2.33
CA SER A 189 -36.33 21.59 -3.20
C SER A 189 -36.04 20.53 -4.27
N ASN A 190 -34.78 20.33 -4.65
CA ASN A 190 -34.38 19.38 -5.69
C ASN A 190 -34.38 17.92 -5.22
N LYS A 191 -34.62 17.65 -3.93
CA LYS A 191 -34.65 16.29 -3.32
C LYS A 191 -33.46 15.40 -3.70
N GLN A 192 -32.28 15.99 -3.89
CA GLN A 192 -31.05 15.26 -4.20
C GLN A 192 -30.61 14.43 -2.97
N PRO A 193 -30.14 13.18 -3.15
CA PRO A 193 -29.52 12.43 -2.06
C PRO A 193 -28.22 13.12 -1.65
N PHE A 194 -27.82 12.95 -0.40
CA PHE A 194 -26.57 13.54 0.10
C PHE A 194 -25.53 12.51 0.52
N LEU A 195 -24.26 12.92 0.41
CA LEU A 195 -23.09 12.27 1.00
C LEU A 195 -22.47 13.24 2.00
N ALA A 196 -22.47 12.90 3.28
CA ALA A 196 -21.84 13.66 4.35
C ALA A 196 -20.65 12.88 4.92
N VAL A 197 -19.44 13.39 4.75
CA VAL A 197 -18.22 12.81 5.33
C VAL A 197 -17.77 13.64 6.54
N ALA A 198 -17.88 13.05 7.74
CA ALA A 198 -17.37 13.60 8.99
C ALA A 198 -16.02 12.96 9.34
N ALA A 199 -14.92 13.65 8.99
CA ALA A 199 -13.56 13.15 9.13
C ALA A 199 -12.89 13.72 10.41
N VAL A 200 -13.18 13.11 11.55
CA VAL A 200 -12.76 13.58 12.87
C VAL A 200 -11.29 13.23 13.18
N PRO A 201 -10.47 14.20 13.65
CA PRO A 201 -9.09 13.91 14.03
C PRO A 201 -8.92 13.16 15.35
N ALA A 202 -9.96 13.00 16.17
CA ALA A 202 -9.85 12.19 17.38
C ALA A 202 -9.66 10.69 17.02
N PRO A 203 -8.81 9.94 17.73
CA PRO A 203 -7.96 10.31 18.88
C PRO A 203 -6.49 10.61 18.53
N HIS A 204 -6.20 11.22 17.39
CA HIS A 204 -4.85 11.61 16.97
C HIS A 204 -4.25 12.70 17.87
N GLY A 205 -2.91 12.77 17.92
CA GLY A 205 -2.18 13.79 18.67
C GLY A 205 -2.21 15.21 18.06
N PRO A 206 -2.11 16.29 18.87
CA PRO A 206 -2.07 16.27 20.34
C PRO A 206 -3.43 15.87 20.91
N GLU A 207 -3.48 14.96 21.87
CA GLU A 207 -4.71 14.31 22.36
C GLU A 207 -5.48 15.21 23.34
N ASP A 208 -5.72 16.45 22.93
CA ASP A 208 -6.44 17.45 23.71
C ASP A 208 -7.95 17.18 23.64
N ALA A 209 -8.49 16.70 24.76
CA ALA A 209 -9.91 16.41 24.90
C ALA A 209 -10.73 17.69 25.10
N ALA A 210 -12.02 17.63 24.80
CA ALA A 210 -12.94 18.69 25.18
C ALA A 210 -12.96 18.83 26.71
N GLU A 211 -13.12 20.05 27.21
CA GLU A 211 -12.95 20.34 28.64
C GLU A 211 -13.90 19.51 29.51
N ARG A 212 -15.11 19.28 29.01
CA ARG A 212 -16.14 18.44 29.66
C ARG A 212 -15.74 16.97 29.88
N HIS A 213 -14.73 16.45 29.17
CA HIS A 213 -14.30 15.04 29.27
C HIS A 213 -12.99 14.85 30.06
N ARG A 214 -12.35 15.92 30.53
CA ARG A 214 -11.00 15.92 31.14
C ARG A 214 -10.80 14.98 32.34
N HIS A 215 -11.87 14.64 33.05
CA HIS A 215 -11.83 13.80 34.27
C HIS A 215 -12.07 12.31 34.01
N MET A 216 -12.42 11.92 32.79
CA MET A 216 -12.77 10.53 32.47
C MET A 216 -11.53 9.62 32.36
N PHE A 217 -11.76 8.31 32.55
CA PHE A 217 -10.82 7.21 32.25
C PHE A 217 -9.48 7.22 33.01
N ALA A 218 -9.42 7.81 34.20
CA ALA A 218 -8.19 7.89 35.00
C ALA A 218 -7.48 6.53 35.21
N ASN A 219 -8.27 5.46 35.37
CA ASN A 219 -7.77 4.13 35.70
C ASN A 219 -7.87 3.13 34.54
N ASN A 220 -8.08 3.59 33.29
CA ASN A 220 -8.19 2.66 32.16
C ASN A 220 -6.82 2.09 31.77
N THR A 221 -6.75 0.76 31.71
CA THR A 221 -5.55 0.01 31.32
C THR A 221 -5.83 -1.00 30.20
N ASP A 222 -6.91 -0.83 29.43
CA ASP A 222 -7.29 -1.78 28.35
C ASP A 222 -6.18 -1.97 27.30
N HIS A 223 -5.31 -0.95 27.13
CA HIS A 223 -4.14 -1.03 26.26
C HIS A 223 -3.03 -1.98 26.75
N HIS A 224 -3.08 -2.49 27.99
CA HIS A 224 -2.14 -3.46 28.58
C HIS A 224 -2.39 -4.89 28.08
N THR A 225 -2.36 -5.07 26.76
CA THR A 225 -2.44 -6.39 26.11
C THR A 225 -1.21 -7.26 26.45
N ALA A 226 -1.22 -8.56 26.13
CA ALA A 226 -0.02 -9.40 26.30
C ALA A 226 1.21 -8.91 25.52
N ALA A 227 1.01 -8.17 24.41
CA ALA A 227 2.09 -7.54 23.67
C ALA A 227 2.61 -6.24 24.32
N TRP A 228 1.91 -5.68 25.32
CA TRP A 228 2.31 -4.44 25.99
C TRP A 228 3.60 -4.65 26.77
N ASN A 229 4.59 -3.79 26.53
CA ASN A 229 5.93 -3.89 27.10
C ASN A 229 6.67 -5.22 26.81
N TYR A 230 6.22 -5.99 25.80
CA TYR A 230 6.89 -7.22 25.38
C TYR A 230 8.13 -6.85 24.54
N ALA A 231 9.26 -6.63 25.20
CA ALA A 231 10.51 -6.22 24.58
C ALA A 231 11.72 -6.69 25.42
N PRO A 232 12.92 -6.83 24.82
CA PRO A 232 13.21 -6.74 23.39
C PRO A 232 12.69 -7.94 22.59
N ASN A 233 12.65 -7.80 21.26
CA ASN A 233 12.09 -8.81 20.35
C ASN A 233 13.12 -9.26 19.30
N PRO A 234 14.06 -10.16 19.66
CA PRO A 234 15.14 -10.57 18.76
C PRO A 234 14.65 -11.34 17.52
N ASP A 235 13.45 -11.93 17.58
CA ASP A 235 12.83 -12.73 16.53
C ASP A 235 11.92 -11.93 15.58
N LYS A 236 11.82 -10.60 15.78
CA LYS A 236 11.00 -9.67 14.96
C LYS A 236 11.85 -8.81 14.03
N GLN A 237 11.23 -7.91 13.27
CA GLN A 237 11.94 -7.00 12.39
C GLN A 237 12.89 -6.07 13.16
N TRP A 238 13.93 -5.60 12.47
CA TRP A 238 15.10 -4.94 13.08
C TRP A 238 14.76 -3.84 14.11
N ILE A 239 13.73 -3.00 13.88
CA ILE A 239 13.35 -1.95 14.84
C ILE A 239 13.07 -2.55 16.22
N LEU A 240 12.29 -3.64 16.28
CA LEU A 240 11.86 -4.26 17.52
C LEU A 240 12.97 -5.07 18.21
N GLN A 241 14.07 -5.33 17.52
CA GLN A 241 15.27 -5.95 18.11
C GLN A 241 16.04 -4.97 19.00
N TYR A 242 15.98 -3.67 18.69
CA TYR A 242 16.66 -2.60 19.44
C TYR A 242 15.76 -1.89 20.45
N VAL A 243 14.44 -2.07 20.36
CA VAL A 243 13.49 -1.56 21.35
C VAL A 243 13.60 -2.40 22.62
N GLY A 244 13.99 -1.77 23.73
CA GLY A 244 14.05 -2.40 25.05
C GLY A 244 12.72 -2.32 25.82
N LYS A 245 12.70 -2.91 27.02
CA LYS A 245 11.56 -2.75 27.95
C LYS A 245 11.36 -1.26 28.29
N MET A 246 10.10 -0.88 28.40
CA MET A 246 9.70 0.45 28.82
C MET A 246 10.11 0.71 30.27
N LYS A 247 10.73 1.88 30.47
CA LYS A 247 11.03 2.45 31.80
C LYS A 247 9.73 2.79 32.54
N PRO A 248 9.74 2.92 33.89
CA PRO A 248 8.56 3.31 34.66
C PRO A 248 7.86 4.58 34.14
N ILE A 249 8.64 5.62 33.82
CA ILE A 249 8.11 6.85 33.25
C ILE A 249 7.43 6.64 31.89
N GLN A 250 7.95 5.73 31.06
CA GLN A 250 7.37 5.38 29.77
C GLN A 250 6.05 4.63 29.92
N LYS A 251 5.93 3.74 30.92
CA LYS A 251 4.66 3.07 31.26
C LYS A 251 3.62 4.07 31.78
N SER A 252 4.03 5.00 32.64
CA SER A 252 3.15 6.08 33.09
C SER A 252 2.70 6.94 31.92
N PHE A 253 3.60 7.23 30.97
CA PHE A 253 3.28 7.97 29.77
C PHE A 253 2.24 7.24 28.90
N THR A 254 2.39 5.94 28.66
CA THR A 254 1.40 5.18 27.87
C THR A 254 0.03 5.18 28.55
N ASN A 255 -0.03 5.09 29.88
CA ASN A 255 -1.30 5.15 30.61
C ASN A 255 -1.97 6.52 30.48
N THR A 256 -1.21 7.60 30.68
CA THR A 256 -1.75 8.96 30.55
C THR A 256 -2.21 9.24 29.12
N LEU A 257 -1.43 8.81 28.13
CA LEU A 257 -1.79 8.95 26.73
C LEU A 257 -3.04 8.12 26.38
N GLN A 258 -3.19 6.91 26.91
CA GLN A 258 -4.42 6.12 26.72
C GLN A 258 -5.62 6.87 27.25
N ARG A 259 -5.55 7.37 28.49
CA ARG A 259 -6.61 8.18 29.09
C ARG A 259 -7.00 9.34 28.17
N LYS A 260 -6.02 10.14 27.72
CA LYS A 260 -6.29 11.30 26.86
C LYS A 260 -6.90 10.91 25.51
N ARG A 261 -6.43 9.82 24.88
CA ARG A 261 -7.04 9.27 23.66
C ARG A 261 -8.51 8.93 23.88
N LEU A 262 -8.85 8.19 24.93
CA LEU A 262 -10.23 7.82 25.24
C LEU A 262 -11.12 9.03 25.56
N GLN A 263 -10.56 10.07 26.20
CA GLN A 263 -11.28 11.32 26.45
C GLN A 263 -11.65 12.04 25.16
N THR A 264 -10.72 12.14 24.19
CA THR A 264 -11.04 12.76 22.88
C THR A 264 -12.14 12.00 22.14
N LEU A 265 -12.21 10.66 22.28
CA LEU A 265 -13.26 9.84 21.66
C LEU A 265 -14.67 10.11 22.21
N GLN A 266 -14.82 10.67 23.42
CA GLN A 266 -16.14 10.98 23.96
C GLN A 266 -16.86 12.05 23.14
N SER A 267 -16.13 13.03 22.63
CA SER A 267 -16.66 14.02 21.69
C SER A 267 -17.11 13.39 20.35
N VAL A 268 -16.46 12.29 19.93
CA VAL A 268 -16.89 11.53 18.75
C VAL A 268 -18.14 10.71 19.05
N ASP A 269 -18.24 10.13 20.24
CA ASP A 269 -19.42 9.37 20.68
C ASP A 269 -20.68 10.26 20.74
N GLU A 270 -20.52 11.51 21.18
CA GLU A 270 -21.54 12.55 21.11
C GLU A 270 -21.88 12.95 19.67
N LEU A 271 -20.87 13.14 18.81
CA LEU A 271 -21.06 13.46 17.39
C LEU A 271 -21.90 12.39 16.67
N VAL A 272 -21.58 11.10 16.88
CA VAL A 272 -22.33 10.00 16.25
C VAL A 272 -23.79 10.02 16.71
N LYS A 273 -24.01 10.21 18.02
CA LYS A 273 -25.36 10.30 18.59
C LYS A 273 -26.16 11.46 17.99
N GLU A 274 -25.60 12.66 17.93
CA GLU A 274 -26.32 13.84 17.45
C GLU A 274 -26.62 13.77 15.95
N ILE A 275 -25.73 13.18 15.15
CA ILE A 275 -26.02 12.91 13.73
C ILE A 275 -27.16 11.90 13.62
N TYR A 276 -27.12 10.81 14.39
CA TYR A 276 -28.19 9.82 14.41
C TYR A 276 -29.54 10.42 14.82
N ASP A 277 -29.58 11.15 15.94
CA ASP A 277 -30.79 11.80 16.44
C ASP A 277 -31.34 12.81 15.42
N THR A 278 -30.46 13.55 14.74
CA THR A 278 -30.86 14.46 13.65
C THR A 278 -31.54 13.70 12.51
N LEU A 279 -31.01 12.55 12.08
CA LEU A 279 -31.62 11.74 11.03
C LEU A 279 -32.98 11.16 11.45
N VAL A 280 -33.13 10.79 12.73
CA VAL A 280 -34.42 10.37 13.32
C VAL A 280 -35.42 11.53 13.30
N GLN A 281 -35.03 12.71 13.78
CA GLN A 281 -35.89 13.89 13.84
C GLN A 281 -36.35 14.36 12.46
N LEU A 282 -35.50 14.20 11.44
CA LEU A 282 -35.82 14.51 10.05
C LEU A 282 -36.59 13.39 9.33
N ASN A 283 -36.85 12.26 10.00
CA ASN A 283 -37.53 11.09 9.46
C ASN A 283 -36.89 10.52 8.17
N ILE A 284 -35.55 10.55 8.09
CA ILE A 284 -34.78 10.02 6.94
C ILE A 284 -33.79 8.93 7.35
N LEU A 285 -33.88 8.46 8.60
CA LEU A 285 -32.97 7.46 9.16
C LEU A 285 -32.97 6.16 8.35
N ASP A 286 -34.16 5.67 7.99
CA ASP A 286 -34.33 4.41 7.27
C ASP A 286 -33.90 4.48 5.81
N GLU A 287 -33.74 5.68 5.27
CA GLU A 287 -33.25 5.98 3.92
C GLU A 287 -31.75 6.33 3.91
N THR A 288 -31.07 6.25 5.06
CA THR A 288 -29.68 6.71 5.21
C THR A 288 -28.76 5.56 5.63
N TYR A 289 -27.68 5.37 4.88
CA TYR A 289 -26.55 4.57 5.34
C TYR A 289 -25.68 5.38 6.29
N ILE A 290 -25.37 4.83 7.46
CA ILE A 290 -24.37 5.37 8.38
C ILE A 290 -23.22 4.37 8.45
N ILE A 291 -22.01 4.80 8.13
CA ILE A 291 -20.78 4.00 8.17
C ILE A 291 -19.82 4.65 9.15
N TYR A 292 -19.29 3.87 10.08
CA TYR A 292 -18.31 4.30 11.07
C TYR A 292 -17.03 3.49 10.95
N THR A 293 -15.89 4.15 10.79
CA THR A 293 -14.57 3.50 10.67
C THR A 293 -13.42 4.40 11.11
N SER A 294 -12.19 3.89 11.09
CA SER A 294 -10.96 4.64 11.34
C SER A 294 -10.05 4.61 10.11
N ASP A 295 -9.20 5.63 9.95
CA ASP A 295 -8.20 5.63 8.88
C ASP A 295 -7.11 4.58 9.09
N HIS A 296 -6.76 4.24 10.32
CA HIS A 296 -5.94 3.07 10.68
C HIS A 296 -5.94 2.87 12.21
N GLY A 297 -5.33 1.78 12.67
CA GLY A 297 -5.18 1.46 14.08
C GLY A 297 -4.06 2.25 14.76
N TYR A 298 -3.64 1.78 15.94
CA TYR A 298 -2.63 2.45 16.76
C TYR A 298 -1.94 1.47 17.71
N HIS A 299 -0.69 1.75 18.06
CA HIS A 299 -0.01 1.11 19.18
C HIS A 299 0.36 2.08 20.28
N LEU A 300 0.29 1.56 21.50
CA LEU A 300 0.58 2.28 22.73
C LEU A 300 1.23 1.32 23.73
N GLY A 301 2.55 1.15 23.60
CA GLY A 301 3.35 0.25 24.43
C GLY A 301 3.53 -1.16 23.87
N GLN A 302 2.78 -1.57 22.84
CA GLN A 302 2.94 -2.88 22.19
C GLN A 302 4.37 -3.06 21.66
N PHE A 303 4.97 -4.20 21.98
CA PHE A 303 6.36 -4.52 21.69
C PHE A 303 7.40 -3.51 22.20
N GLY A 304 7.05 -2.74 23.24
CA GLY A 304 7.87 -1.66 23.78
C GLY A 304 7.83 -0.36 22.96
N LEU A 305 7.06 -0.30 21.87
CA LEU A 305 6.86 0.91 21.08
C LEU A 305 5.96 1.89 21.86
N LEU A 306 6.52 3.01 22.31
CA LEU A 306 5.80 3.94 23.20
C LEU A 306 4.49 4.46 22.61
N LYS A 307 4.52 5.00 21.40
CA LYS A 307 3.34 5.44 20.66
C LYS A 307 3.60 5.46 19.17
N GLY A 308 2.58 5.19 18.37
CA GLY A 308 2.66 5.39 16.93
C GLY A 308 1.80 4.45 16.12
N LYS A 309 2.27 4.24 14.89
CA LYS A 309 1.63 3.47 13.83
C LYS A 309 2.69 2.89 12.89
N ALA A 310 2.27 2.40 11.74
CA ALA A 310 3.13 1.96 10.64
C ALA A 310 3.73 0.54 10.78
N MET A 311 3.30 -0.26 11.74
CA MET A 311 3.68 -1.67 11.89
C MET A 311 2.64 -2.60 11.25
N PRO A 312 3.02 -3.81 10.80
CA PRO A 312 2.08 -4.73 10.14
C PRO A 312 1.17 -5.53 11.10
N TYR A 313 1.21 -5.24 12.40
CA TYR A 313 0.54 -6.02 13.44
C TYR A 313 -0.90 -5.57 13.65
N GLU A 314 -1.76 -6.45 14.17
CA GLU A 314 -3.21 -6.24 14.33
C GLU A 314 -3.57 -4.88 14.94
N PHE A 315 -2.85 -4.46 15.97
CA PHE A 315 -3.11 -3.18 16.65
C PHE A 315 -3.02 -1.96 15.71
N ASP A 316 -2.16 -2.00 14.67
CA ASP A 316 -1.98 -0.90 13.71
C ASP A 316 -2.86 -1.08 12.46
N ILE A 317 -3.18 -2.31 12.06
CA ILE A 317 -3.87 -2.61 10.80
C ILE A 317 -5.37 -2.88 10.94
N ARG A 318 -5.87 -3.28 12.11
CA ARG A 318 -7.28 -3.55 12.34
C ARG A 318 -7.98 -2.32 12.89
N VAL A 319 -9.15 -2.02 12.32
CA VAL A 319 -9.94 -0.83 12.65
C VAL A 319 -11.37 -1.22 12.99
N PRO A 320 -12.08 -0.43 13.81
CA PRO A 320 -13.52 -0.59 13.93
C PRO A 320 -14.17 -0.37 12.56
N PHE A 321 -15.17 -1.19 12.22
CA PHE A 321 -16.01 -0.94 11.04
C PHE A 321 -17.44 -1.37 11.33
N TYR A 322 -18.34 -0.39 11.31
CA TYR A 322 -19.76 -0.59 11.51
C TYR A 322 -20.54 0.07 10.39
N ILE A 323 -21.67 -0.52 10.04
CA ILE A 323 -22.56 0.00 9.01
C ILE A 323 -24.02 -0.31 9.37
N ARG A 324 -24.90 0.67 9.24
CA ARG A 324 -26.36 0.51 9.33
C ARG A 324 -27.04 1.26 8.19
N GLY A 325 -28.26 0.85 7.84
CA GLY A 325 -29.03 1.48 6.76
C GLY A 325 -29.90 0.47 5.99
N PRO A 326 -30.51 0.91 4.88
CA PRO A 326 -31.39 0.07 4.07
C PRO A 326 -30.80 -1.30 3.73
N GLY A 327 -31.51 -2.38 4.07
CA GLY A 327 -31.10 -3.74 3.70
C GLY A 327 -29.89 -4.31 4.45
N VAL A 328 -29.29 -3.56 5.39
CA VAL A 328 -28.23 -4.06 6.27
C VAL A 328 -28.85 -4.87 7.41
N PRO A 329 -28.40 -6.11 7.67
CA PRO A 329 -28.87 -6.89 8.80
C PRO A 329 -28.59 -6.19 10.13
N THR A 330 -29.56 -6.23 11.03
CA THR A 330 -29.43 -5.67 12.38
C THR A 330 -28.72 -6.66 13.31
N ASN A 331 -28.01 -6.14 14.32
CA ASN A 331 -27.31 -6.89 15.37
C ASN A 331 -26.49 -8.08 14.84
N SER A 332 -25.82 -7.89 13.70
CA SER A 332 -25.11 -8.95 12.98
C SER A 332 -23.61 -8.68 12.97
N ILE A 333 -22.80 -9.73 13.15
CA ILE A 333 -21.34 -9.66 13.05
C ILE A 333 -20.89 -10.47 11.85
N PHE A 334 -20.18 -9.82 10.92
CA PHE A 334 -19.60 -10.43 9.74
C PHE A 334 -18.11 -10.71 9.98
N GLU A 335 -17.72 -11.97 9.75
CA GLU A 335 -16.31 -12.41 9.83
C GLU A 335 -15.59 -12.36 8.46
N ASP A 336 -16.29 -11.93 7.40
CA ASP A 336 -15.70 -11.71 6.09
C ASP A 336 -14.64 -10.59 6.17
N ILE A 337 -13.46 -10.81 5.59
CA ILE A 337 -12.36 -9.85 5.64
C ILE A 337 -12.62 -8.63 4.74
N ILE A 338 -12.75 -7.44 5.33
CA ILE A 338 -12.90 -6.19 4.58
C ILE A 338 -11.62 -5.34 4.68
N VAL A 339 -11.41 -4.48 3.69
CA VAL A 339 -10.24 -3.60 3.64
C VAL A 339 -10.68 -2.19 3.26
N ASN A 340 -9.96 -1.15 3.69
CA ASN A 340 -10.32 0.25 3.42
C ASN A 340 -10.49 0.58 1.93
N GLU A 341 -9.85 -0.14 1.00
CA GLU A 341 -10.12 -0.01 -0.44
C GLU A 341 -11.57 -0.36 -0.84
N ASP A 342 -12.31 -1.13 -0.04
CA ASP A 342 -13.70 -1.48 -0.32
C ASP A 342 -14.68 -0.34 -0.04
N ILE A 343 -14.27 0.70 0.69
CA ILE A 343 -15.16 1.81 1.08
C ILE A 343 -15.64 2.53 -0.17
N ALA A 344 -14.73 3.02 -1.03
CA ALA A 344 -15.10 3.70 -2.27
C ALA A 344 -16.09 2.91 -3.14
N PRO A 345 -15.83 1.65 -3.57
CA PRO A 345 -16.78 0.90 -4.37
C PRO A 345 -18.08 0.57 -3.63
N THR A 346 -18.06 0.45 -2.29
CA THR A 346 -19.30 0.32 -1.51
C THR A 346 -20.14 1.59 -1.58
N LEU A 347 -19.54 2.77 -1.44
CA LEU A 347 -20.26 4.04 -1.54
C LEU A 347 -20.85 4.25 -2.94
N LEU A 348 -20.10 3.86 -3.98
CA LEU A 348 -20.59 3.88 -5.36
C LEU A 348 -21.79 2.94 -5.56
N ASP A 349 -21.71 1.72 -5.03
CA ASP A 349 -22.79 0.74 -5.10
C ASP A 349 -24.05 1.22 -4.37
N ILE A 350 -23.89 1.85 -3.19
CA ILE A 350 -25.00 2.52 -2.48
C ILE A 350 -25.67 3.59 -3.35
N GLY A 351 -24.87 4.39 -4.06
CA GLY A 351 -25.38 5.43 -4.98
C GLY A 351 -25.85 4.91 -6.35
N GLY A 352 -25.80 3.60 -6.60
CA GLY A 352 -26.14 3.01 -7.89
C GLY A 352 -25.16 3.36 -9.02
N VAL A 353 -23.91 3.69 -8.68
CA VAL A 353 -22.83 3.99 -9.63
C VAL A 353 -22.00 2.73 -9.87
N GLU A 354 -21.75 2.38 -11.14
CA GLU A 354 -20.90 1.26 -11.48
C GLU A 354 -19.47 1.49 -10.97
N THR A 355 -18.90 0.50 -10.29
CA THR A 355 -17.52 0.57 -9.79
C THR A 355 -16.53 0.65 -10.95
N PRO A 356 -15.70 1.70 -11.05
CA PRO A 356 -14.68 1.81 -12.08
C PRO A 356 -13.68 0.65 -12.02
N SER A 357 -13.29 0.11 -13.17
CA SER A 357 -12.40 -1.05 -13.29
C SER A 357 -10.99 -0.87 -12.69
N GLY A 358 -10.58 0.39 -12.48
CA GLY A 358 -9.33 0.74 -11.82
C GLY A 358 -9.35 0.62 -10.30
N MET A 359 -10.52 0.51 -9.66
CA MET A 359 -10.61 0.29 -8.21
C MET A 359 -10.20 -1.13 -7.87
N ASP A 360 -9.33 -1.26 -6.86
CA ASP A 360 -8.83 -2.54 -6.35
C ASP A 360 -9.77 -3.17 -5.33
N GLY A 361 -10.60 -2.37 -4.66
CA GLY A 361 -11.63 -2.85 -3.73
C GLY A 361 -12.85 -3.46 -4.42
N ARG A 362 -13.80 -3.92 -3.62
CA ARG A 362 -15.13 -4.38 -4.09
C ARG A 362 -16.19 -4.07 -3.05
N SER A 363 -17.40 -3.70 -3.50
CA SER A 363 -18.50 -3.36 -2.61
C SER A 363 -18.81 -4.48 -1.61
N ILE A 364 -19.06 -4.11 -0.35
CA ILE A 364 -19.47 -5.05 0.70
C ILE A 364 -20.99 -5.31 0.71
N LEU A 365 -21.83 -4.53 0.00
CA LEU A 365 -23.29 -4.68 0.04
C LEU A 365 -23.75 -6.08 -0.39
N HIS A 366 -23.06 -6.68 -1.34
CA HIS A 366 -23.36 -8.04 -1.81
C HIS A 366 -23.15 -9.12 -0.71
N LEU A 367 -22.45 -8.83 0.40
CA LEU A 367 -22.36 -9.72 1.57
C LEU A 367 -23.71 -9.75 2.31
N PHE A 368 -24.35 -8.58 2.48
CA PHE A 368 -25.68 -8.48 3.08
C PHE A 368 -26.76 -9.14 2.23
N ALA A 369 -26.74 -8.90 0.91
CA ALA A 369 -27.68 -9.52 -0.02
C ALA A 369 -27.62 -11.06 0.04
N LYS A 370 -26.40 -11.62 0.11
CA LYS A 370 -26.19 -13.07 0.27
C LYS A 370 -26.67 -13.59 1.63
N ALA A 371 -26.39 -12.86 2.71
CA ALA A 371 -26.85 -13.23 4.04
C ALA A 371 -28.39 -13.31 4.08
N LYS A 372 -29.07 -12.31 3.51
CA LYS A 372 -30.55 -12.28 3.40
C LYS A 372 -31.09 -13.45 2.56
N ALA A 373 -30.46 -13.73 1.40
CA ALA A 373 -30.85 -14.86 0.56
C ALA A 373 -30.67 -16.21 1.29
N LYS A 374 -29.57 -16.38 2.03
CA LYS A 374 -29.31 -17.58 2.84
C LYS A 374 -30.35 -17.75 3.96
N ALA A 375 -30.69 -16.67 4.66
CA ALA A 375 -31.71 -16.68 5.71
C ALA A 375 -33.10 -17.07 5.16
N ASN A 376 -33.48 -16.52 4.01
CA ASN A 376 -34.75 -16.85 3.33
C ASN A 376 -34.79 -18.31 2.85
N TYR A 377 -33.66 -18.86 2.39
CA TYR A 377 -33.55 -20.26 1.98
C TYR A 377 -33.70 -21.22 3.18
N ILE A 378 -33.01 -20.95 4.30
CA ILE A 378 -33.09 -21.77 5.53
C ILE A 378 -34.53 -21.79 6.08
N LYS A 379 -35.23 -20.64 6.03
CA LYS A 379 -36.63 -20.55 6.46
C LYS A 379 -37.60 -21.37 5.57
N LYS A 380 -37.26 -21.62 4.30
CA LYS A 380 -38.13 -22.34 3.35
C LYS A 380 -37.92 -23.86 3.34
N ASP A 381 -36.68 -24.34 3.49
CA ASP A 381 -36.35 -25.75 3.18
C ASP A 381 -35.96 -26.64 4.37
N GLY A 382 -35.90 -26.15 5.61
CA GLY A 382 -35.82 -26.98 6.84
C GLY A 382 -34.64 -27.98 6.98
N ARG A 383 -33.79 -28.19 5.96
CA ARG A 383 -32.69 -29.17 5.96
C ARG A 383 -31.51 -28.71 5.10
N ASN A 384 -30.31 -28.83 5.68
CA ASN A 384 -28.98 -28.86 5.07
C ASN A 384 -28.69 -27.88 3.92
N ALA A 385 -28.43 -26.62 4.27
CA ALA A 385 -27.75 -25.68 3.39
C ALA A 385 -26.38 -26.23 2.97
N VAL A 386 -26.27 -26.73 1.74
CA VAL A 386 -24.98 -27.00 1.08
C VAL A 386 -24.13 -25.74 1.22
N LYS A 387 -23.01 -25.79 1.96
CA LYS A 387 -22.04 -24.70 2.13
C LYS A 387 -21.53 -24.26 0.75
N ARG A 388 -22.26 -23.39 0.05
CA ARG A 388 -21.76 -22.72 -1.16
C ARG A 388 -20.54 -21.92 -0.72
N LYS A 389 -19.36 -22.25 -1.26
CA LYS A 389 -18.12 -21.51 -1.01
C LYS A 389 -18.37 -20.02 -1.23
N ASN A 390 -18.24 -19.22 -0.18
CA ASN A 390 -18.30 -17.77 -0.30
C ASN A 390 -17.26 -17.32 -1.34
N GLY A 391 -17.73 -16.67 -2.40
CA GLY A 391 -16.89 -16.03 -3.42
C GLY A 391 -16.24 -14.71 -2.95
N TRP A 392 -16.22 -14.46 -1.63
CA TRP A 392 -15.47 -13.38 -1.01
C TRP A 392 -13.99 -13.77 -0.90
N ARG A 393 -13.14 -12.79 -0.61
CA ARG A 393 -11.71 -13.02 -0.43
C ARG A 393 -11.43 -13.50 1.00
N HIS A 394 -10.33 -14.21 1.19
CA HIS A 394 -9.87 -14.65 2.51
C HIS A 394 -8.50 -14.07 2.86
N THR A 395 -7.82 -13.49 1.87
CA THR A 395 -6.44 -12.99 2.00
C THR A 395 -6.39 -11.59 1.41
N ILE A 396 -5.73 -10.67 2.10
CA ILE A 396 -5.47 -9.30 1.66
C ILE A 396 -3.98 -8.99 1.76
N LEU A 397 -3.57 -7.94 1.03
CA LEU A 397 -2.26 -7.34 1.13
C LEU A 397 -2.25 -6.27 2.23
N ILE A 398 -1.28 -6.35 3.12
CA ILE A 398 -0.86 -5.22 3.96
C ILE A 398 0.50 -4.79 3.43
N GLU A 399 0.67 -3.51 3.12
CA GLU A 399 1.93 -3.01 2.56
C GLU A 399 2.33 -1.66 3.14
N ARG A 400 3.63 -1.41 3.12
CA ARG A 400 4.18 -0.12 3.49
C ARG A 400 5.51 0.14 2.82
N GLY A 401 5.67 1.39 2.36
CA GLY A 401 6.95 1.95 1.90
C GLY A 401 7.16 1.83 0.38
N LYS A 402 8.13 2.60 -0.14
CA LYS A 402 8.45 2.65 -1.58
C LYS A 402 9.70 1.82 -1.90
N LEU A 403 9.62 0.98 -2.93
CA LEU A 403 10.80 0.36 -3.56
C LEU A 403 11.57 1.43 -4.37
N THR A 404 12.55 2.08 -3.74
CA THR A 404 13.47 3.01 -4.42
C THR A 404 14.62 2.25 -5.10
N ASP A 405 15.33 2.87 -6.06
CA ASP A 405 16.47 2.22 -6.73
C ASP A 405 17.60 1.82 -5.77
N LYS A 406 17.80 2.59 -4.68
CA LYS A 406 18.73 2.22 -3.60
C LYS A 406 18.27 0.96 -2.86
N ASN A 407 16.96 0.86 -2.62
CA ASN A 407 16.34 -0.27 -1.93
C ASN A 407 16.22 -1.51 -2.83
N ARG A 408 16.09 -1.33 -4.17
CA ARG A 408 16.18 -2.42 -5.16
C ARG A 408 17.55 -3.07 -5.11
N GLY A 409 18.63 -2.29 -5.10
CA GLY A 409 19.98 -2.84 -4.98
C GLY A 409 20.23 -3.64 -3.68
N LEU A 410 19.58 -3.27 -2.57
CA LEU A 410 19.60 -4.04 -1.32
C LEU A 410 18.80 -5.35 -1.45
N ARG A 411 17.56 -5.27 -1.97
CA ARG A 411 16.71 -6.43 -2.25
C ARG A 411 17.41 -7.41 -3.20
N ASP A 412 17.98 -6.94 -4.28
CA ASP A 412 18.68 -7.76 -5.28
C ASP A 412 19.91 -8.45 -4.70
N LYS A 413 20.68 -7.75 -3.85
CA LYS A 413 21.81 -8.35 -3.12
C LYS A 413 21.35 -9.40 -2.10
N LEU A 414 20.22 -9.20 -1.46
CA LEU A 414 19.64 -10.13 -0.49
C LEU A 414 18.94 -11.32 -1.16
N GLU A 415 18.26 -11.12 -2.29
CA GLU A 415 17.74 -12.20 -3.15
C GLU A 415 18.89 -13.03 -3.72
N ALA A 416 19.99 -12.40 -4.14
CA ALA A 416 21.20 -13.10 -4.53
C ALA A 416 21.79 -13.93 -3.37
N LYS A 417 21.66 -13.46 -2.12
CA LYS A 417 22.01 -14.25 -0.92
C LYS A 417 20.97 -15.34 -0.60
N LYS A 418 19.66 -15.13 -0.76
CA LYS A 418 18.62 -16.17 -0.58
C LYS A 418 18.80 -17.32 -1.58
N ASN A 419 19.22 -16.99 -2.80
CA ASN A 419 19.60 -17.98 -3.79
C ASN A 419 20.78 -18.86 -3.33
N LEU A 420 21.56 -18.51 -2.30
CA LEU A 420 22.62 -19.38 -1.75
C LEU A 420 22.09 -20.67 -1.09
N TYR A 421 20.82 -20.72 -0.68
CA TYR A 421 20.19 -21.92 -0.09
C TYR A 421 19.52 -22.82 -1.12
N LEU A 422 19.44 -22.38 -2.38
CA LEU A 422 18.94 -23.17 -3.50
C LEU A 422 20.10 -23.95 -4.15
N SER A 423 19.82 -25.16 -4.63
CA SER A 423 20.79 -25.90 -5.45
C SER A 423 21.15 -25.11 -6.71
N LYS A 424 22.32 -25.38 -7.31
CA LYS A 424 22.77 -24.71 -8.54
C LYS A 424 21.72 -24.79 -9.67
N LYS A 425 20.93 -25.86 -9.70
CA LYS A 425 19.84 -26.09 -10.67
C LYS A 425 18.61 -25.22 -10.39
N GLU A 426 18.23 -25.07 -9.13
CA GLU A 426 17.09 -24.23 -8.71
C GLU A 426 17.38 -22.74 -8.87
N ARG A 427 18.61 -22.29 -8.56
CA ARG A 427 19.03 -20.90 -8.82
C ARG A 427 18.85 -20.52 -10.28
N LYS A 428 19.26 -21.38 -11.20
CA LYS A 428 19.10 -21.14 -12.65
C LYS A 428 17.63 -21.04 -13.06
N LYS A 429 16.75 -21.87 -12.48
CA LYS A 429 15.29 -21.80 -12.71
C LYS A 429 14.69 -20.48 -12.22
N VAL A 430 15.08 -20.02 -11.03
CA VAL A 430 14.58 -18.75 -10.45
C VAL A 430 15.05 -17.55 -11.26
N VAL A 431 16.34 -17.50 -11.62
CA VAL A 431 16.88 -16.43 -12.47
C VAL A 431 16.15 -16.40 -13.80
N CYS A 432 15.96 -17.55 -14.45
CA CYS A 432 15.24 -17.63 -15.73
C CYS A 432 13.72 -17.37 -15.66
N LYS A 433 13.13 -17.18 -14.48
CA LYS A 433 11.73 -16.72 -14.35
C LYS A 433 11.61 -15.20 -14.45
N ARG A 434 12.70 -14.44 -14.29
CA ARG A 434 12.65 -12.98 -14.36
C ARG A 434 12.36 -12.52 -15.79
N LEU A 435 11.46 -11.53 -15.92
CA LEU A 435 11.03 -10.99 -17.21
C LEU A 435 12.20 -10.47 -18.07
N GLU A 436 13.25 -9.98 -17.42
CA GLU A 436 14.49 -9.48 -18.06
C GLU A 436 15.27 -10.54 -18.87
N TYR A 437 15.04 -11.85 -18.64
CA TYR A 437 15.76 -12.94 -19.31
C TYR A 437 14.86 -13.80 -20.22
N ASN A 438 13.55 -13.50 -20.31
CA ASN A 438 12.55 -14.26 -21.06
C ASN A 438 12.17 -13.65 -22.43
N GLY A 439 12.92 -12.64 -22.89
CA GLY A 439 12.73 -12.00 -24.20
C GLY A 439 13.81 -12.36 -25.24
N PRO A 440 13.53 -12.20 -26.55
CA PRO A 440 14.55 -12.33 -27.60
C PRO A 440 15.63 -11.25 -27.45
N CYS A 441 16.88 -11.58 -27.82
CA CYS A 441 17.99 -10.63 -27.72
C CYS A 441 17.78 -9.40 -28.62
N THR A 442 17.50 -8.23 -28.04
CA THR A 442 17.47 -6.93 -28.75
C THR A 442 18.85 -6.28 -28.74
N THR A 443 19.13 -5.45 -29.75
CA THR A 443 20.47 -4.89 -30.03
C THR A 443 20.88 -3.79 -29.06
N ASN A 444 21.31 -4.19 -27.86
CA ASN A 444 22.56 -3.75 -27.20
C ASN A 444 22.48 -4.11 -25.71
N ARG A 445 23.26 -5.14 -25.35
CA ARG A 445 23.50 -5.67 -24.00
C ARG A 445 22.24 -6.24 -23.33
N GLY A 446 22.24 -7.56 -23.18
CA GLY A 446 21.29 -8.32 -22.38
C GLY A 446 21.79 -9.74 -22.14
N PHE A 447 21.16 -10.46 -21.22
CA PHE A 447 21.31 -11.90 -21.05
C PHE A 447 19.99 -12.57 -21.43
N ARG A 448 20.04 -13.81 -21.90
CA ARG A 448 18.86 -14.63 -22.20
C ARG A 448 18.99 -16.00 -21.55
N CYS A 449 17.88 -16.63 -21.24
CA CYS A 449 17.88 -18.01 -20.80
C CYS A 449 17.72 -18.98 -21.96
N VAL A 450 18.59 -20.00 -22.02
CA VAL A 450 18.55 -21.08 -23.00
C VAL A 450 18.60 -22.43 -22.29
N LYS A 451 18.01 -23.46 -22.90
CA LYS A 451 18.19 -24.83 -22.43
C LYS A 451 19.43 -25.43 -23.09
N ASP A 452 20.30 -26.03 -22.31
CA ASP A 452 21.42 -26.79 -22.83
C ASP A 452 20.98 -28.14 -23.42
N GLN A 453 21.96 -28.89 -23.95
CA GLN A 453 21.75 -30.20 -24.59
C GLN A 453 21.18 -31.27 -23.64
N PHE A 454 21.18 -31.03 -22.33
CA PHE A 454 20.61 -31.91 -21.31
C PHE A 454 19.28 -31.36 -20.75
N GLY A 455 18.75 -30.29 -21.34
CA GLY A 455 17.49 -29.67 -20.94
C GLY A 455 17.58 -28.75 -19.72
N GLU A 456 18.78 -28.46 -19.20
CA GLU A 456 18.95 -27.53 -18.07
C GLU A 456 18.98 -26.07 -18.54
N LEU A 457 18.29 -25.20 -17.81
CA LEU A 457 18.26 -23.77 -18.08
C LEU A 457 19.61 -23.14 -17.73
N THR A 458 20.19 -22.37 -18.63
CA THR A 458 21.43 -21.60 -18.45
C THR A 458 21.25 -20.17 -18.95
N VAL A 459 21.95 -19.23 -18.32
CA VAL A 459 21.90 -17.80 -18.68
C VAL A 459 23.08 -17.49 -19.59
N GLU A 460 22.80 -17.10 -20.83
CA GLU A 460 23.80 -16.73 -21.82
C GLU A 460 23.75 -15.24 -22.14
N ARG A 461 24.91 -14.63 -22.36
CA ARG A 461 24.98 -13.22 -22.79
C ARG A 461 24.57 -13.11 -24.25
N CYS A 462 23.69 -12.15 -24.55
CA CYS A 462 23.28 -11.87 -25.92
C CYS A 462 24.48 -11.47 -26.80
N PRO A 463 24.53 -11.91 -28.07
CA PRO A 463 25.63 -11.60 -28.99
C PRO A 463 25.68 -10.10 -29.29
N ASN A 464 26.87 -9.51 -29.26
CA ASN A 464 27.07 -8.11 -29.68
C ASN A 464 27.20 -8.06 -31.20
N PHE A 465 26.08 -7.77 -31.88
CA PHE A 465 26.02 -7.75 -33.34
C PHE A 465 26.97 -6.72 -33.99
N SER A 466 27.27 -5.61 -33.32
CA SER A 466 28.24 -4.62 -33.82
C SER A 466 29.67 -5.17 -33.80
N GLU A 467 30.07 -5.86 -32.73
CA GLU A 467 31.38 -6.51 -32.64
C GLU A 467 31.52 -7.70 -33.59
N ILE A 468 30.46 -8.50 -33.76
CA ILE A 468 30.45 -9.64 -34.68
C ILE A 468 30.54 -9.15 -36.13
N SER A 469 29.78 -8.11 -36.49
CA SER A 469 29.82 -7.51 -37.82
C SER A 469 31.21 -6.91 -38.12
N ASN A 470 31.79 -6.16 -37.17
CA ASN A 470 33.14 -5.61 -37.30
C ASN A 470 34.22 -6.70 -37.37
N CYS A 471 34.07 -7.82 -36.66
CA CYS A 471 34.99 -8.96 -36.76
C CYS A 471 34.87 -9.66 -38.12
N LEU A 472 33.66 -9.89 -38.63
CA LEU A 472 33.44 -10.47 -39.95
C LEU A 472 34.02 -9.57 -41.05
N LEU A 473 33.86 -8.25 -40.94
CA LEU A 473 34.46 -7.27 -41.85
C LEU A 473 35.99 -7.24 -41.81
N ARG A 474 36.61 -7.59 -40.68
CA ARG A 474 38.08 -7.58 -40.48
C ARG A 474 38.77 -8.92 -40.79
N LYS A 475 38.26 -10.04 -40.24
CA LYS A 475 38.87 -11.37 -40.35
C LYS A 475 38.40 -12.16 -41.57
N CYS A 476 37.12 -12.01 -41.92
CA CYS A 476 36.45 -12.83 -42.93
C CYS A 476 36.54 -12.21 -44.34
N LYS A 477 37.20 -11.04 -44.48
CA LYS A 477 37.50 -10.36 -45.75
C LYS A 477 38.63 -11.04 -46.55
N LYS A 478 39.50 -11.82 -45.87
CA LYS A 478 40.65 -12.52 -46.50
C LYS A 478 40.30 -13.90 -47.07
N HIS A 479 39.23 -14.52 -46.61
CA HIS A 479 38.67 -15.72 -47.24
C HIS A 479 37.62 -15.22 -48.25
N LYS A 480 37.71 -15.55 -49.53
CA LYS A 480 36.79 -15.10 -50.61
C LYS A 480 35.32 -15.61 -50.45
N LEU A 481 34.80 -15.71 -49.23
CA LEU A 481 33.50 -16.27 -48.85
C LEU A 481 32.39 -15.22 -48.65
N ILE A 482 32.64 -13.94 -48.95
CA ILE A 482 31.63 -12.89 -48.81
C ILE A 482 31.43 -12.16 -50.14
N ASN A 483 30.33 -12.47 -50.83
CA ASN A 483 29.92 -11.77 -52.05
C ASN A 483 29.66 -10.27 -51.76
N LYS A 484 30.07 -9.38 -52.67
CA LYS A 484 29.88 -7.91 -52.59
C LYS A 484 28.43 -7.51 -52.26
N ARG A 485 27.43 -8.32 -52.66
CA ARG A 485 26.01 -8.11 -52.35
C ARG A 485 25.69 -8.26 -50.85
N LEU A 486 26.29 -9.24 -50.17
CA LEU A 486 26.11 -9.49 -48.73
C LEU A 486 26.80 -8.42 -47.86
N LEU A 487 27.96 -7.92 -48.32
CA LEU A 487 28.68 -6.79 -47.70
C LEU A 487 27.90 -5.48 -47.76
N ARG A 488 27.15 -5.27 -48.85
CA ARG A 488 26.24 -4.12 -48.99
C ARG A 488 25.09 -4.23 -48.00
N ILE A 489 24.44 -5.40 -47.93
CA ILE A 489 23.32 -5.70 -47.00
C ILE A 489 23.72 -5.52 -45.52
N ILE A 490 24.91 -5.95 -45.11
CA ILE A 490 25.40 -5.77 -43.73
C ILE A 490 25.64 -4.28 -43.40
N ARG A 491 26.03 -3.46 -44.38
CA ARG A 491 26.29 -2.02 -44.20
C ARG A 491 25.02 -1.17 -44.21
N THR A 492 24.07 -1.45 -45.11
CA THR A 492 22.79 -0.71 -45.17
C THR A 492 21.87 -1.08 -44.01
N ASN A 493 21.73 -2.37 -43.69
CA ASN A 493 20.84 -2.76 -42.59
C ASN A 493 21.27 -2.20 -41.23
N VAL A 494 22.56 -2.07 -40.87
CA VAL A 494 22.91 -1.51 -39.55
C VAL A 494 22.44 -0.05 -39.35
N ARG A 495 22.31 0.73 -40.43
CA ARG A 495 21.76 2.10 -40.39
C ARG A 495 20.23 2.11 -40.46
N ASP A 496 19.63 1.35 -41.38
CA ASP A 496 18.17 1.29 -41.54
C ASP A 496 17.46 0.52 -40.41
N PHE A 497 18.13 -0.43 -39.74
CA PHE A 497 17.57 -1.24 -38.66
C PHE A 497 17.28 -0.42 -37.40
N LYS A 498 17.99 0.70 -37.16
CA LYS A 498 17.62 1.65 -36.12
C LYS A 498 16.35 2.45 -36.46
N ARG A 499 16.08 2.65 -37.75
CA ARG A 499 14.94 3.43 -38.26
C ARG A 499 13.67 2.56 -38.36
N ILE A 500 13.80 1.34 -38.87
CA ILE A 500 12.69 0.40 -39.10
C ILE A 500 12.15 -0.24 -37.80
N VAL A 501 13.00 -0.42 -36.76
CA VAL A 501 12.58 -0.96 -35.45
C VAL A 501 11.55 -0.06 -34.75
N ASN A 502 11.47 1.22 -35.12
CA ASN A 502 10.45 2.12 -34.58
C ASN A 502 9.12 2.09 -35.36
N GLU A 503 9.01 1.41 -36.51
CA GLU A 503 7.86 1.63 -37.41
C GLU A 503 6.99 0.43 -37.82
N THR A 504 7.29 -0.86 -37.59
CA THR A 504 6.26 -1.91 -37.90
C THR A 504 6.37 -3.21 -37.10
N ASN A 505 5.21 -3.72 -36.65
CA ASN A 505 5.04 -4.88 -35.76
C ASN A 505 4.38 -6.06 -36.51
N SER A 506 4.99 -6.54 -37.60
CA SER A 506 4.47 -7.67 -38.41
C SER A 506 5.17 -9.00 -38.10
N GLN A 507 4.40 -10.11 -38.07
CA GLN A 507 4.88 -11.48 -37.79
C GLN A 507 5.89 -11.99 -38.84
N ALA A 508 5.69 -11.64 -40.12
CA ALA A 508 6.58 -12.02 -41.23
C ALA A 508 7.97 -11.35 -41.14
N PHE A 509 8.05 -10.17 -40.50
CA PHE A 509 9.31 -9.46 -40.27
C PHE A 509 10.16 -10.16 -39.19
N LYS A 510 9.52 -10.67 -38.13
CA LYS A 510 10.20 -11.42 -37.04
C LYS A 510 10.82 -12.73 -37.54
N GLU A 511 10.14 -13.46 -38.43
CA GLU A 511 10.66 -14.70 -39.02
C GLU A 511 11.86 -14.44 -39.96
N ASN A 512 11.81 -13.38 -40.77
CA ASN A 512 12.93 -12.99 -41.64
C ASN A 512 14.16 -12.51 -40.85
N GLN A 513 13.93 -11.80 -39.72
CA GLN A 513 14.99 -11.39 -38.81
C GLN A 513 15.70 -12.59 -38.17
N GLU A 514 14.95 -13.60 -37.74
CA GLU A 514 15.52 -14.80 -37.11
C GLU A 514 16.34 -15.64 -38.10
N LYS A 515 15.87 -15.76 -39.35
CA LYS A 515 16.59 -16.41 -40.46
C LYS A 515 17.91 -15.71 -40.77
N PHE A 516 17.90 -14.38 -40.83
CA PHE A 516 19.11 -13.57 -41.06
C PHE A 516 20.11 -13.70 -39.91
N GLN A 517 19.64 -13.64 -38.66
CA GLN A 517 20.49 -13.80 -37.48
C GLN A 517 21.13 -15.20 -37.40
N LYS A 518 20.39 -16.27 -37.73
CA LYS A 518 20.94 -17.64 -37.80
C LYS A 518 22.05 -17.77 -38.84
N LYS A 519 21.86 -17.20 -40.04
CA LYS A 519 22.90 -17.18 -41.10
C LYS A 519 24.15 -16.40 -40.67
N LEU A 520 23.97 -15.24 -40.06
CA LEU A 520 25.08 -14.41 -39.57
C LEU A 520 25.91 -15.13 -38.47
N MET A 521 25.23 -15.81 -37.55
CA MET A 521 25.87 -16.54 -36.45
C MET A 521 26.56 -17.82 -36.91
N ALA A 522 26.07 -18.48 -37.95
CA ALA A 522 26.76 -19.59 -38.61
C ALA A 522 28.09 -19.12 -39.23
N MET A 523 28.07 -18.01 -39.98
CA MET A 523 29.29 -17.42 -40.56
C MET A 523 30.29 -16.95 -39.49
N ALA A 524 29.80 -16.39 -38.38
CA ALA A 524 30.64 -15.97 -37.26
C ALA A 524 31.34 -17.15 -36.55
N LYS A 525 30.76 -18.35 -36.58
CA LYS A 525 31.44 -19.58 -36.12
C LYS A 525 32.55 -19.99 -37.08
N THR A 526 32.31 -19.96 -38.39
CA THR A 526 33.31 -20.33 -39.42
C THR A 526 34.56 -19.45 -39.37
N CYS A 527 34.39 -18.13 -39.20
CA CYS A 527 35.51 -17.18 -39.09
C CYS A 527 36.03 -16.97 -37.66
N ASN A 528 35.62 -17.84 -36.72
CA ASN A 528 36.02 -17.83 -35.32
C ASN A 528 35.86 -16.44 -34.64
N CYS A 529 34.80 -15.73 -35.02
CA CYS A 529 34.44 -14.40 -34.50
C CYS A 529 33.59 -14.49 -33.21
N ASN A 530 33.17 -15.69 -32.81
CA ASN A 530 32.40 -15.95 -31.58
C ASN A 530 33.24 -16.45 -30.38
N ARG A 531 34.54 -16.77 -30.55
CA ARG A 531 35.39 -17.19 -29.42
C ARG A 531 36.08 -16.00 -28.76
N LYS A 532 35.94 -15.88 -27.43
CA LYS A 532 36.73 -14.98 -26.59
C LYS A 532 38.22 -15.23 -26.84
N ARG A 533 39.00 -14.18 -27.11
CA ARG A 533 40.43 -14.19 -26.77
C ARG A 533 40.53 -14.45 -25.27
N ARG A 534 40.96 -15.64 -24.85
CA ARG A 534 41.54 -15.83 -23.51
C ARG A 534 42.83 -15.00 -23.50
N LYS A 535 42.75 -13.75 -23.04
CA LYS A 535 43.95 -13.06 -22.54
C LYS A 535 44.07 -13.44 -21.07
N THR A 536 44.93 -14.41 -20.78
CA THR A 536 45.64 -14.44 -19.50
C THR A 536 46.45 -13.14 -19.45
N ARG A 537 46.10 -12.25 -18.53
CA ARG A 537 46.94 -11.10 -18.20
C ARG A 537 47.06 -11.08 -16.69
N SER A 538 48.26 -11.42 -16.22
CA SER A 538 48.70 -11.21 -14.85
C SER A 538 48.46 -9.75 -14.48
N ILE A 539 47.88 -9.52 -13.31
CA ILE A 539 47.74 -8.20 -12.74
C ILE A 539 49.13 -7.78 -12.24
N ARG A 540 49.76 -6.82 -12.91
CA ARG A 540 50.73 -5.90 -12.30
C ARG A 540 50.08 -4.52 -12.24
N PRO A 541 50.27 -3.74 -11.16
CA PRO A 541 49.62 -2.44 -11.00
C PRO A 541 50.41 -1.36 -11.76
N LYS A 542 49.73 -0.59 -12.61
CA LYS A 542 50.21 0.71 -13.13
C LYS A 542 49.01 1.65 -13.18
N ARG A 543 49.03 2.68 -12.33
CA ARG A 543 49.52 4.06 -12.58
C ARG A 543 48.54 4.89 -13.44
N ARG A 544 48.05 5.92 -12.76
CA ARG A 544 47.41 7.19 -13.16
C ARG A 544 47.95 7.74 -14.49
N ILE A 545 47.08 8.04 -15.47
CA ILE A 545 47.28 8.95 -16.63
C ILE A 545 45.86 9.36 -17.09
N GLU A 546 45.47 10.64 -16.91
CA GLU A 546 45.48 11.77 -17.87
C GLU A 546 44.50 11.65 -19.05
N CYS A 547 43.81 12.77 -19.26
CA CYS A 547 42.74 12.96 -20.22
C CYS A 547 43.31 13.19 -21.62
N ASP A 548 42.96 12.36 -22.60
CA ASP A 548 43.13 12.70 -24.00
C ASP A 548 42.07 12.02 -24.88
N GLU A 549 41.00 12.76 -25.23
CA GLU A 549 40.10 12.40 -26.33
C GLU A 549 39.77 13.66 -27.16
N LYS A 550 40.07 13.57 -28.46
CA LYS A 550 39.83 14.61 -29.49
C LYS A 550 38.36 15.03 -29.54
N GLY A 551 38.12 16.32 -29.32
CA GLY A 551 36.79 16.95 -29.37
C GLY A 551 36.46 17.78 -28.13
N MET A 552 37.25 17.67 -27.06
CA MET A 552 37.23 18.60 -25.93
C MET A 552 38.57 19.31 -25.85
N LYS A 553 38.57 20.65 -25.85
CA LYS A 553 39.76 21.43 -25.49
C LYS A 553 39.96 21.27 -23.98
N CYS A 554 41.01 20.58 -23.56
CA CYS A 554 41.49 20.67 -22.19
C CYS A 554 42.09 22.08 -22.04
N PHE A 555 41.59 22.86 -21.09
CA PHE A 555 42.18 24.15 -20.75
C PHE A 555 43.29 23.90 -19.72
N GLU A 556 44.52 24.26 -20.06
CA GLU A 556 45.54 24.49 -19.03
C GLU A 556 45.21 25.80 -18.32
N HIS A 557 45.18 25.74 -16.99
CA HIS A 557 45.14 26.93 -16.16
C HIS A 557 46.55 27.56 -16.15
N ASP A 558 46.82 28.51 -17.04
CA ASP A 558 47.88 29.50 -16.78
C ASP A 558 47.45 30.42 -15.63
N ARG A 559 48.39 31.17 -15.04
CA ARG A 559 48.19 32.08 -13.89
C ARG A 559 47.56 33.45 -14.24
N GLU A 560 47.07 33.71 -15.46
CA GLU A 560 46.46 34.99 -15.86
C GLU A 560 44.97 35.02 -16.34
N HIS A 561 44.28 33.89 -16.55
CA HIS A 561 42.82 33.74 -16.78
C HIS A 561 41.77 34.44 -15.84
N TRP A 562 42.16 35.15 -14.78
CA TRP A 562 41.26 35.79 -13.78
C TRP A 562 40.88 37.22 -14.20
N LYS A 563 41.50 37.77 -15.24
CA LYS A 563 41.49 39.22 -15.51
C LYS A 563 40.44 39.67 -16.54
N THR A 564 39.58 38.80 -17.06
CA THR A 564 38.46 39.21 -17.94
C THR A 564 37.10 38.91 -17.31
N GLU A 565 36.24 39.92 -17.22
CA GLU A 565 34.88 39.79 -16.70
C GLU A 565 33.97 38.98 -17.64
N PRO A 566 33.18 38.02 -17.13
CA PRO A 566 32.25 37.25 -17.96
C PRO A 566 30.91 37.98 -18.20
N LEU A 567 30.44 37.91 -19.46
CA LEU A 567 29.24 38.56 -20.02
C LEU A 567 27.88 37.98 -19.55
N TRP A 568 27.69 37.69 -18.26
CA TRP A 568 26.37 37.35 -17.72
C TRP A 568 26.06 38.15 -16.47
N LYS A 569 24.90 38.82 -16.47
CA LYS A 569 24.44 39.70 -15.39
C LYS A 569 24.50 39.00 -14.03
N ILE A 570 25.38 39.48 -13.16
CA ILE A 570 25.55 39.00 -11.79
C ILE A 570 24.28 39.32 -10.98
N ARG A 571 23.48 38.27 -10.71
CA ARG A 571 22.55 38.28 -9.57
C ARG A 571 23.38 38.41 -8.29
N THR A 572 23.32 39.59 -7.66
CA THR A 572 24.15 39.99 -6.52
C THR A 572 24.23 38.93 -5.42
N ARG A 573 25.45 38.65 -4.94
CA ARG A 573 25.79 37.71 -3.85
C ARG A 573 25.02 37.98 -2.54
N ARG A 574 24.43 39.16 -2.38
CA ARG A 574 23.58 39.53 -1.23
C ARG A 574 22.24 38.76 -1.25
N SER A 575 21.63 38.60 -2.42
CA SER A 575 20.37 37.90 -2.64
C SER A 575 20.49 36.39 -2.41
N SER A 576 21.60 35.79 -2.86
CA SER A 576 21.89 34.37 -2.67
C SER A 576 22.27 34.06 -1.22
N ARG A 577 23.05 34.92 -0.55
CA ARG A 577 23.35 34.78 0.89
C ARG A 577 22.10 34.96 1.75
N ILE A 578 21.21 35.91 1.47
CA ILE A 578 19.93 36.05 2.18
C ILE A 578 19.04 34.83 1.96
N ARG A 579 18.98 34.28 0.74
CA ARG A 579 18.21 33.06 0.45
C ARG A 579 18.83 31.81 1.08
N GLN A 580 20.15 31.72 1.16
CA GLN A 580 20.90 30.62 1.77
C GLN A 580 20.85 30.71 3.30
N HIS A 581 20.86 31.91 3.87
CA HIS A 581 20.65 32.18 5.29
C HIS A 581 19.19 31.95 5.71
N ARG A 582 18.20 32.34 4.88
CA ARG A 582 16.77 31.96 5.05
C ARG A 582 16.55 30.47 4.89
N LYS A 583 17.27 29.79 3.98
CA LYS A 583 17.26 28.32 3.86
C LYS A 583 17.95 27.63 5.05
N ARG A 584 19.02 28.21 5.61
CA ARG A 584 19.69 27.69 6.83
C ARG A 584 18.84 27.92 8.08
N LYS A 585 18.19 29.08 8.23
CA LYS A 585 17.21 29.33 9.31
C LYS A 585 15.94 28.47 9.18
N ARG A 586 15.47 28.16 7.96
CA ARG A 586 14.37 27.20 7.72
C ARG A 586 14.77 25.72 7.83
N LYS A 587 16.09 25.43 7.82
CA LYS A 587 16.67 24.10 8.02
C LYS A 587 17.28 23.92 9.41
N LEU A 588 17.12 24.88 10.32
CA LEU A 588 17.30 24.58 11.74
C LEU A 588 16.23 23.55 12.08
N PRO A 589 16.59 22.30 12.41
CA PRO A 589 15.64 21.40 13.02
C PRO A 589 15.07 22.14 14.25
N ARG A 590 13.78 21.95 14.57
CA ARG A 590 13.36 22.16 15.96
C ARG A 590 14.43 21.50 16.82
N ARG A 591 15.04 22.24 17.76
CA ARG A 591 16.13 21.74 18.62
C ARG A 591 15.74 20.34 19.11
N GLN A 592 16.24 19.30 18.45
CA GLN A 592 16.02 17.93 18.87
C GLN A 592 16.93 17.76 20.08
N HIS A 593 16.36 17.31 21.20
CA HIS A 593 17.14 17.05 22.40
C HIS A 593 18.28 16.08 22.04
N PRO A 594 19.55 16.34 22.44
CA PRO A 594 20.71 15.54 22.03
C PRO A 594 20.58 14.04 22.30
N SER A 595 19.74 13.65 23.27
CA SER A 595 19.45 12.26 23.63
C SER A 595 18.31 11.60 22.85
N CYS A 596 17.63 12.31 21.94
CA CYS A 596 16.47 11.82 21.19
C CYS A 596 16.77 11.67 19.68
N THR A 597 17.92 11.10 19.36
CA THR A 597 18.32 10.80 17.98
C THR A 597 18.88 9.39 17.90
N VAL A 598 18.13 8.48 17.28
CA VAL A 598 18.59 7.12 16.95
C VAL A 598 18.88 7.06 15.46
N THR A 599 20.06 6.57 15.07
CA THR A 599 20.47 6.50 13.67
C THR A 599 19.51 5.63 12.86
N GLY A 600 18.93 6.19 11.79
CA GLY A 600 18.04 5.47 10.88
C GLY A 600 16.57 5.38 11.31
N VAL A 601 16.20 5.92 12.47
CA VAL A 601 14.83 5.96 12.98
C VAL A 601 14.39 7.42 13.12
N GLU A 602 13.15 7.72 12.74
CA GLU A 602 12.47 8.97 13.03
C GLU A 602 12.04 8.98 14.50
N CYS A 603 12.64 9.88 15.25
CA CYS A 603 12.38 10.08 16.67
C CYS A 603 11.62 11.39 16.89
N HIS A 604 10.68 11.34 17.82
CA HIS A 604 9.89 12.48 18.24
C HIS A 604 10.10 12.72 19.73
N TYR A 605 10.21 14.00 20.06
CA TYR A 605 10.37 14.48 21.41
C TYR A 605 9.08 15.15 21.85
N MET A 606 8.62 14.79 23.04
CA MET A 606 7.44 15.34 23.67
C MET A 606 7.82 15.94 25.01
N ASP A 607 7.57 17.23 25.17
CA ASP A 607 7.73 17.94 26.43
C ASP A 607 6.39 18.05 27.17
N ASN A 608 6.48 18.65 28.36
CA ASN A 608 5.37 19.01 29.24
C ASN A 608 4.44 20.10 28.66
N LYS A 609 4.74 20.67 27.49
CA LYS A 609 3.87 21.62 26.77
C LYS A 609 3.10 20.97 25.61
N HIS A 610 3.18 19.64 25.47
CA HIS A 610 2.55 18.93 24.36
C HIS A 610 1.02 18.98 24.41
N TRP A 611 0.43 18.79 25.59
CA TRP A 611 -1.01 18.88 25.81
C TRP A 611 -1.36 20.25 26.39
N THR A 612 -2.39 20.87 25.85
CA THR A 612 -2.93 22.15 26.33
C THR A 612 -4.14 21.98 27.24
N THR A 613 -4.64 20.74 27.38
CA THR A 613 -5.77 20.39 28.24
C THR A 613 -5.33 19.45 29.37
N ALA A 614 -6.05 19.48 30.49
CA ALA A 614 -5.81 18.54 31.59
C ALA A 614 -6.18 17.08 31.18
N PRO A 615 -5.53 16.05 31.76
CA PRO A 615 -4.37 16.14 32.64
C PRO A 615 -3.09 16.53 31.87
N PHE A 616 -2.27 17.37 32.48
CA PHE A 616 -0.97 17.79 31.93
C PHE A 616 0.12 16.74 32.21
N TRP A 617 1.14 16.71 31.36
CA TRP A 617 2.32 15.89 31.59
C TRP A 617 3.30 16.62 32.52
N ASN A 618 3.45 16.13 33.75
CA ASN A 618 4.25 16.79 34.79
C ASN A 618 5.58 16.08 35.09
N LEU A 619 5.94 15.05 34.31
CA LEU A 619 7.19 14.29 34.46
C LEU A 619 8.20 14.69 33.38
N ASP A 620 9.37 14.06 33.40
CA ASP A 620 10.41 14.31 32.41
C ASP A 620 9.93 14.12 30.96
N PRO A 621 10.51 14.87 30.01
CA PRO A 621 10.20 14.73 28.60
C PRO A 621 10.39 13.32 28.05
N ILE A 622 9.52 12.92 27.12
CA ILE A 622 9.52 11.59 26.52
C ILE A 622 10.08 11.65 25.09
N CYS A 623 11.03 10.77 24.81
CA CYS A 623 11.48 10.49 23.45
C CYS A 623 10.90 9.16 22.97
N PHE A 624 10.32 9.13 21.77
CA PHE A 624 9.84 7.91 21.13
C PHE A 624 10.30 7.83 19.68
N CYS A 625 10.77 6.66 19.28
CA CYS A 625 11.26 6.38 17.93
C CYS A 625 10.54 5.14 17.40
N SER A 626 9.51 5.33 16.58
CA SER A 626 8.63 4.25 16.13
C SER A 626 8.62 4.03 14.61
N ASN A 627 9.29 4.91 13.85
CA ASN A 627 9.22 4.88 12.39
C ASN A 627 10.62 4.92 11.76
N ALA A 628 10.85 4.21 10.66
CA ALA A 628 12.11 4.27 9.91
C ALA A 628 11.90 4.20 8.39
N ASN A 629 12.76 4.90 7.65
CA ASN A 629 12.69 4.99 6.18
C ASN A 629 12.94 3.66 5.45
N ASN A 630 13.56 2.68 6.12
CA ASN A 630 13.85 1.33 5.61
C ASN A 630 12.89 0.27 6.19
N ASN A 631 11.84 0.64 6.93
CA ASN A 631 10.82 -0.28 7.42
C ASN A 631 9.73 -0.53 6.35
N THR A 632 10.18 -0.96 5.17
CA THR A 632 9.32 -1.35 4.04
C THR A 632 8.99 -2.84 4.16
N TYR A 633 7.71 -3.17 4.06
CA TYR A 633 7.22 -4.54 4.16
C TYR A 633 6.00 -4.79 3.28
N TRP A 634 5.75 -6.08 3.00
CA TRP A 634 4.53 -6.59 2.40
C TRP A 634 4.10 -7.83 3.17
N CYS A 635 2.82 -7.92 3.49
CA CYS A 635 2.28 -9.02 4.27
C CYS A 635 1.00 -9.58 3.65
N LEU A 636 0.80 -10.88 3.84
CA LEU A 636 -0.46 -11.57 3.66
C LEU A 636 -1.16 -11.62 5.01
N ARG A 637 -2.35 -11.00 5.09
CA ARG A 637 -3.28 -11.25 6.19
C ARG A 637 -4.36 -12.19 5.69
N THR A 638 -4.49 -13.37 6.29
CA THR A 638 -5.48 -14.38 5.89
C THR A 638 -6.40 -14.75 7.05
N VAL A 639 -7.71 -14.69 6.82
CA VAL A 639 -8.76 -15.14 7.73
C VAL A 639 -9.78 -15.98 6.95
N ASN A 640 -10.01 -17.21 7.38
CA ASN A 640 -11.08 -18.12 6.95
C ASN A 640 -11.29 -19.22 7.99
N ASP A 641 -12.26 -20.11 7.76
CA ASP A 641 -12.63 -21.24 8.63
C ASP A 641 -11.45 -22.08 9.15
N THR A 642 -10.34 -22.16 8.41
CA THR A 642 -9.21 -23.05 8.71
C THR A 642 -7.91 -22.33 9.03
N HIS A 643 -7.78 -21.05 8.65
CA HIS A 643 -6.53 -20.31 8.72
C HIS A 643 -6.78 -18.90 9.21
N ASN A 644 -6.05 -18.51 10.24
CA ASN A 644 -5.99 -17.14 10.72
C ASN A 644 -4.52 -16.76 10.95
N PHE A 645 -3.85 -16.15 9.96
CA PHE A 645 -2.41 -15.85 10.04
C PHE A 645 -2.02 -14.51 9.43
N LEU A 646 -0.84 -14.02 9.81
CA LEU A 646 -0.11 -12.90 9.22
C LEU A 646 1.27 -13.39 8.80
N PHE A 647 1.59 -13.26 7.51
CA PHE A 647 2.91 -13.56 6.95
C PHE A 647 3.51 -12.30 6.34
N CYS A 648 4.70 -11.88 6.74
CA CYS A 648 5.35 -10.66 6.24
C CYS A 648 6.72 -10.93 5.64
N GLU A 649 7.00 -10.27 4.52
CA GLU A 649 8.32 -10.06 3.94
C GLU A 649 8.76 -8.62 4.15
N PHE A 650 9.93 -8.44 4.76
CA PHE A 650 10.56 -7.13 4.90
C PHE A 650 11.63 -6.93 3.83
N ILE A 651 11.87 -5.67 3.46
CA ILE A 651 12.88 -5.32 2.45
C ILE A 651 14.31 -5.73 2.82
N THR A 652 14.56 -5.93 4.11
CA THR A 652 15.82 -6.45 4.66
C THR A 652 16.01 -7.95 4.41
N GLY A 653 15.03 -8.62 3.79
CA GLY A 653 15.02 -10.06 3.56
C GLY A 653 14.53 -10.88 4.74
N PHE A 654 14.20 -10.22 5.86
CA PHE A 654 13.59 -10.84 7.04
C PHE A 654 12.14 -11.26 6.75
N TYR A 655 11.76 -12.42 7.28
CA TYR A 655 10.41 -12.96 7.19
C TYR A 655 9.84 -13.18 8.59
N SER A 656 8.53 -12.96 8.72
CA SER A 656 7.80 -13.33 9.93
C SER A 656 6.49 -14.02 9.61
N TYR A 657 6.10 -14.93 10.48
CA TYR A 657 4.84 -15.67 10.39
C TYR A 657 4.22 -15.80 11.77
N TYR A 658 2.95 -15.39 11.89
CA TYR A 658 2.16 -15.47 13.12
C TYR A 658 0.84 -16.18 12.84
N ASP A 659 0.53 -17.21 13.62
CA ASP A 659 -0.73 -17.95 13.58
C ASP A 659 -1.59 -17.50 14.75
N PHE A 660 -2.66 -16.76 14.48
CA PHE A 660 -3.52 -16.14 15.49
C PHE A 660 -4.35 -17.13 16.29
N GLN A 661 -4.48 -18.38 15.83
CA GLN A 661 -5.15 -19.41 16.63
C GLN A 661 -4.26 -19.84 17.81
N LYS A 662 -2.93 -19.71 17.68
CA LYS A 662 -1.95 -20.10 18.70
C LYS A 662 -1.31 -18.91 19.40
N ASP A 663 -1.14 -17.82 18.67
CA ASP A 663 -0.48 -16.59 19.12
C ASP A 663 -1.32 -15.36 18.72
N PRO A 664 -2.46 -15.11 19.40
CA PRO A 664 -3.34 -13.98 19.09
C PRO A 664 -2.63 -12.62 19.16
N HIS A 665 -1.63 -12.50 20.04
CA HIS A 665 -0.89 -11.26 20.28
C HIS A 665 0.41 -11.14 19.47
N GLN A 666 0.65 -12.07 18.54
CA GLN A 666 1.80 -12.07 17.63
C GLN A 666 3.14 -11.95 18.37
N LEU A 667 3.28 -12.60 19.53
CA LEU A 667 4.45 -12.55 20.40
C LEU A 667 5.66 -13.28 19.82
N VAL A 668 5.46 -14.43 19.15
CA VAL A 668 6.55 -15.32 18.72
C VAL A 668 6.51 -15.57 17.22
N ASN A 669 7.61 -15.28 16.55
CA ASN A 669 7.75 -15.52 15.11
C ASN A 669 7.93 -17.01 14.80
N ALA A 670 6.86 -17.63 14.30
CA ALA A 670 6.81 -19.06 13.96
C ALA A 670 7.32 -19.39 12.55
N ILE A 671 8.08 -18.49 11.89
CA ILE A 671 8.58 -18.70 10.52
C ILE A 671 9.39 -20.00 10.37
N ARG A 672 10.13 -20.41 11.41
CA ARG A 672 10.94 -21.64 11.42
C ARG A 672 10.10 -22.92 11.47
N ASN A 673 8.83 -22.82 11.86
CA ASN A 673 7.92 -23.96 11.97
C ASN A 673 7.25 -24.28 10.63
N LEU A 674 7.41 -23.41 9.61
CA LEU A 674 6.85 -23.65 8.28
C LEU A 674 7.69 -24.61 7.46
N THR A 675 7.03 -25.50 6.73
CA THR A 675 7.71 -26.32 5.72
C THR A 675 8.19 -25.43 4.55
N PRO A 676 9.28 -25.81 3.85
CA PRO A 676 9.76 -25.04 2.70
C PRO A 676 8.72 -24.86 1.60
N SER A 677 7.88 -25.88 1.38
CA SER A 677 6.77 -25.81 0.42
C SER A 677 5.72 -24.78 0.83
N ARG A 678 5.33 -24.76 2.12
CA ARG A 678 4.38 -23.78 2.63
C ARG A 678 4.92 -22.35 2.53
N LEU A 679 6.18 -22.14 2.89
CA LEU A 679 6.84 -20.84 2.77
C LEU A 679 6.84 -20.36 1.31
N GLN A 680 7.18 -21.24 0.36
CA GLN A 680 7.18 -20.90 -1.07
C GLN A 680 5.78 -20.49 -1.56
N GLN A 681 4.72 -21.19 -1.13
CA GLN A 681 3.33 -20.82 -1.47
C GLN A 681 2.94 -19.43 -0.94
N LEU A 682 3.35 -19.11 0.29
CA LEU A 682 3.11 -17.79 0.88
C LEU A 682 3.84 -16.69 0.11
N ILE A 683 5.10 -16.91 -0.26
CA ILE A 683 5.87 -15.96 -1.07
C ILE A 683 5.22 -15.74 -2.44
N GLU A 684 4.79 -16.80 -3.13
CA GLU A 684 4.14 -16.69 -4.43
C GLU A 684 2.79 -15.96 -4.35
N SER A 685 2.03 -16.20 -3.28
CA SER A 685 0.76 -15.50 -3.03
C SER A 685 0.99 -14.02 -2.76
N LEU A 686 2.05 -13.70 -2.00
CA LEU A 686 2.43 -12.32 -1.70
C LEU A 686 2.87 -11.55 -2.96
N GLU A 687 3.70 -12.15 -3.80
CA GLU A 687 4.13 -11.54 -5.07
C GLU A 687 2.95 -11.31 -6.03
N SER A 688 1.94 -12.20 -6.03
CA SER A 688 0.72 -12.00 -6.80
C SER A 688 -0.06 -10.76 -6.35
N LEU A 689 -0.22 -10.55 -5.04
CA LEU A 689 -0.96 -9.39 -4.52
C LEU A 689 -0.16 -8.09 -4.66
N LYS A 690 1.17 -8.12 -4.54
CA LYS A 690 2.06 -6.96 -4.74
C LYS A 690 1.98 -6.37 -6.16
N ALA A 691 1.51 -7.14 -7.12
CA ALA A 691 1.42 -6.76 -8.53
C ALA A 691 -0.02 -6.53 -9.00
N CYS A 692 -1.02 -6.68 -8.13
CA CYS A 692 -2.40 -6.68 -8.53
C CYS A 692 -2.88 -5.27 -8.94
N ARG A 693 -3.85 -5.23 -9.86
CA ARG A 693 -4.44 -4.01 -10.40
C ARG A 693 -5.94 -4.22 -10.63
N GLY A 694 -6.76 -3.29 -10.14
CA GLY A 694 -8.21 -3.32 -10.28
C GLY A 694 -8.82 -4.63 -9.78
N VAL A 695 -9.73 -5.19 -10.57
CA VAL A 695 -10.44 -6.44 -10.24
C VAL A 695 -9.51 -7.65 -10.03
N GLU A 696 -8.26 -7.63 -10.52
CA GLU A 696 -7.30 -8.71 -10.30
C GLU A 696 -6.90 -8.86 -8.82
N CYS A 697 -7.05 -7.81 -8.02
CA CYS A 697 -6.72 -7.83 -6.59
C CYS A 697 -7.61 -8.75 -5.74
N TRP A 698 -8.83 -9.08 -6.21
CA TRP A 698 -9.75 -9.98 -5.50
C TRP A 698 -10.33 -11.09 -6.39
N ARG A 699 -10.17 -11.01 -7.71
CA ARG A 699 -10.60 -12.08 -8.62
C ARG A 699 -9.62 -13.24 -8.50
N ARG A 700 -10.00 -14.26 -7.72
CA ARG A 700 -9.30 -15.56 -7.64
C ARG A 700 -8.81 -15.95 -9.04
N GLU A 701 -7.53 -16.29 -9.17
CA GLU A 701 -6.92 -16.90 -10.36
C GLU A 701 -7.65 -18.22 -10.72
N ARG A 702 -8.85 -18.15 -11.30
CA ARG A 702 -9.46 -19.28 -12.02
C ARG A 702 -8.62 -19.64 -13.25
N ARG A 703 -7.58 -18.87 -13.61
CA ARG A 703 -6.68 -19.09 -14.74
C ARG A 703 -5.48 -20.01 -14.49
N ARG A 704 -5.27 -20.55 -13.27
CA ARG A 704 -4.20 -21.55 -13.05
C ARG A 704 -4.52 -22.99 -13.48
N LYS A 705 -5.71 -23.26 -14.06
CA LYS A 705 -6.05 -24.55 -14.70
C LYS A 705 -6.62 -24.36 -16.10
N LYS A 706 -5.75 -24.12 -17.10
CA LYS A 706 -5.99 -24.52 -18.51
C LYS A 706 -4.76 -24.44 -19.44
N ILE A 707 -3.64 -23.84 -19.00
CA ILE A 707 -2.41 -23.78 -19.81
C ILE A 707 -1.40 -24.91 -19.49
N SER A 708 -1.60 -25.70 -18.42
CA SER A 708 -0.62 -26.72 -17.99
C SER A 708 -0.94 -28.18 -18.33
N MET A 709 -1.96 -28.49 -19.15
CA MET A 709 -2.38 -29.90 -19.33
C MET A 709 -2.95 -30.25 -20.72
N LYS A 710 -2.60 -29.50 -21.76
CA LYS A 710 -2.91 -29.86 -23.17
C LYS A 710 -1.67 -30.09 -24.06
N ARG A 711 -0.46 -30.04 -23.52
CA ARG A 711 0.79 -30.29 -24.27
C ARG A 711 1.68 -31.41 -23.71
N VAL A 712 1.22 -32.18 -22.72
CA VAL A 712 2.01 -33.28 -22.13
C VAL A 712 1.35 -34.66 -22.34
N LEU A 713 0.17 -34.74 -22.95
CA LEU A 713 -0.48 -36.00 -23.31
C LEU A 713 -0.15 -36.44 -24.75
N ASN A 714 1.12 -36.37 -25.13
CA ASN A 714 1.62 -37.12 -26.29
C ASN A 714 3.08 -37.50 -26.01
N GLY A 715 3.30 -38.71 -25.51
CA GLY A 715 4.64 -39.29 -25.45
C GLY A 715 4.93 -40.14 -24.21
N ARG A 716 4.47 -41.40 -24.27
CA ARG A 716 5.10 -42.62 -23.73
C ARG A 716 5.03 -42.90 -22.21
N ARG A 717 4.35 -44.03 -21.95
CA ARG A 717 4.32 -44.95 -20.80
C ARG A 717 5.43 -44.77 -19.76
N LEU A 718 5.00 -44.67 -18.50
CA LEU A 718 5.76 -44.97 -17.29
C LEU A 718 5.96 -46.49 -17.17
N THR A 719 7.21 -46.94 -17.17
CA THR A 719 7.63 -48.19 -16.55
C THR A 719 8.87 -47.94 -15.69
N ASN A 720 8.93 -48.64 -14.56
CA ASN A 720 10.06 -48.84 -13.63
C ASN A 720 10.29 -47.77 -12.54
N TYR A 721 9.57 -47.94 -11.43
CA TYR A 721 10.08 -47.64 -10.09
C TYR A 721 10.71 -48.92 -9.52
N HIS A 722 12.04 -48.97 -9.43
CA HIS A 722 12.74 -49.85 -8.49
C HIS A 722 14.12 -49.28 -8.12
N ARG A 723 14.44 -49.44 -6.83
CA ARG A 723 15.71 -49.21 -6.14
C ARG A 723 16.20 -47.77 -5.99
N LEU A 724 16.19 -47.31 -4.74
CA LEU A 724 17.36 -46.75 -4.06
C LEU A 724 17.13 -46.87 -2.55
N ASP A 725 17.27 -48.11 -2.06
CA ASP A 725 17.78 -48.35 -0.71
C ASP A 725 19.29 -48.08 -0.70
N SER A 726 19.83 -47.88 0.50
CA SER A 726 21.24 -47.62 0.84
C SER A 726 21.68 -46.15 0.75
N ILE A 727 21.75 -45.50 1.91
CA ILE A 727 22.99 -45.05 2.58
C ILE A 727 22.55 -44.48 3.94
N LEU A 728 22.60 -45.35 4.96
CA LEU A 728 22.61 -44.99 6.38
C LEU A 728 24.07 -45.02 6.84
N PRO A 729 24.56 -44.05 7.64
CA PRO A 729 25.70 -44.28 8.51
C PRO A 729 25.21 -44.82 9.86
N SER A 730 25.85 -45.90 10.27
CA SER A 730 25.63 -46.74 11.45
C SER A 730 25.60 -46.00 12.79
N ARG A 731 24.65 -46.42 13.64
CA ARG A 731 24.69 -46.30 15.10
C ARG A 731 25.93 -46.99 15.67
N ARG A 732 26.69 -46.32 16.53
CA ARG A 732 27.46 -46.98 17.60
C ARG A 732 26.76 -46.69 18.93
N ARG A 733 26.15 -47.74 19.50
CA ARG A 733 25.84 -47.85 20.93
C ARG A 733 27.15 -48.26 21.63
N SER A 734 27.48 -47.59 22.72
CA SER A 734 28.31 -48.13 23.79
C SER A 734 27.48 -48.05 25.07
N SER A 735 27.41 -49.17 25.76
CA SER A 735 26.67 -49.45 26.98
C SER A 735 27.45 -49.03 28.24
N ARG A 736 26.68 -48.76 29.31
CA ARG A 736 26.99 -48.69 30.75
C ARG A 736 28.34 -49.26 31.22
N LEU A 737 28.95 -48.58 32.19
CA LEU A 737 29.30 -49.12 33.52
C LEU A 737 29.65 -47.96 34.48
N THR A 738 29.14 -48.09 35.72
CA THR A 738 29.36 -47.31 36.97
C THR A 738 29.11 -45.81 36.97
#